data_AF-A0AAW2KHA3-F1
#
_entry.id   AF-A0AAW2KHA3-F1
#
_cell.length_a   1.000
_cell.length_b   1.000
_cell.length_c   1.000
_cell.angle_alpha   90.00
_cell.angle_beta   90.00
_cell.angle_gamma   90.00
#
_symmetry.space_group_name_H-M   'P 1'
#
loop_
_entity.id
_entity.type
_entity.pdbx_description
1 polymer ?
#
loop_
_entity_poly.entity_id
_entity_poly.type
_entity_poly.pdbx_seq_one_letter_code
_entity_poly.pdbx_strand_id
1 'polypeptide(L)'
;MSTLSALRTVVERLDYLLPRCVEEFPHLRSEISTLRSSLGAILERLLVADPRKIINIREEYKHQLTDIADSIEDIVELCFLQNRGVAGIAPNGKPGCAFWFLSKYSFSCRGRLIRAEFRSLKMRLEELNPVLAAAAAAGGTDERSRSIAVSSSIIPSRQNPRHALVGMDSDRGRLRSLLLDKQDRWLSFIAICGMAGAGKTTLAQSLYDDSLVVENFDICAWATVTQKFQAGDIMGDLLTCLHPSQNEEQIARTETTPSLMWQLYKVLVGRRYLIVLDDIWSVEAWDILRRAFPSNGNGSRVLITTRNGDVARYITPSILEMLPLTYEESWGLLQSSLGEEVLISRRLVKIAKKVVEYCHGVPLAIHAIAERLSGTISYKQWKRMLYLLQRNETPEKLVDNSFGLSYEDLPYQLQPCFLYLGCFPRDQVIPVEKLYLLWVAERMTESIQVAERCLIELVDRRLVMVVEKEEVSGRIKTCLLHDLMHGLCLRKGKEEGFMKVPDSGPGNIGSPLTSKLAIHLNEFEENDVLLNKPQTTGIRSILFFDTENSRSKITWPTEFSELKSFQRTRVLGFDGVDFRDRKLPTGIGKLAYLRYLSFRGCYLLELPSPISNLRFLEMLDLRVRVSCVITIPNFLWKLSRLRHLYFPLAFRSDTEDKLKLAGLEELAILKNFNPSICDPNDLLQLPKLQILTGIVDGGKLDLDNIIKCMNRIGLLGRSSLVVKYFDSYSKDRRAVAVSVLECNALHALELWGTSESYHLVM
;
A
#
# COMPACT_ATOMS: atom_id res chain seq x y z
N MET A 1 -8.23 -10.39 -9.60
CA MET A 1 -7.77 -10.70 -8.23
C MET A 1 -8.62 -9.99 -7.18
N SER A 2 -8.85 -8.68 -7.30
CA SER A 2 -9.86 -7.92 -6.53
C SER A 2 -11.24 -8.61 -6.48
N THR A 3 -11.67 -9.19 -7.60
CA THR A 3 -12.94 -9.91 -7.75
C THR A 3 -13.07 -11.12 -6.82
N LEU A 4 -12.02 -11.92 -6.65
CA LEU A 4 -12.03 -13.11 -5.77
C LEU A 4 -12.15 -12.70 -4.30
N SER A 5 -11.38 -11.68 -3.89
CA SER A 5 -11.46 -11.11 -2.53
C SER A 5 -12.83 -10.49 -2.25
N ALA A 6 -13.38 -9.75 -3.21
CA ALA A 6 -14.71 -9.15 -3.10
C ALA A 6 -15.80 -10.23 -3.00
N LEU A 7 -15.76 -11.25 -3.87
CA LEU A 7 -16.70 -12.37 -3.82
C LEU A 7 -16.62 -13.14 -2.51
N ARG A 8 -15.42 -13.43 -2.01
CA ARG A 8 -15.22 -14.09 -0.71
C ARG A 8 -15.81 -13.27 0.44
N THR A 9 -15.49 -11.98 0.49
CA THR A 9 -16.00 -11.05 1.52
C THR A 9 -17.53 -10.98 1.50
N VAL A 10 -18.12 -10.99 0.30
CA VAL A 10 -19.57 -10.99 0.13
C VAL A 10 -20.19 -12.30 0.59
N VAL A 11 -19.61 -13.45 0.25
CA VAL A 11 -20.08 -14.76 0.72
C VAL A 11 -20.04 -14.83 2.26
N GLU A 12 -18.94 -14.41 2.88
CA GLU A 12 -18.79 -14.38 4.34
C GLU A 12 -19.83 -13.46 5.02
N ARG A 13 -20.16 -12.32 4.41
CA ARG A 13 -21.23 -11.43 4.92
C ARG A 13 -22.62 -12.00 4.72
N LEU A 14 -22.88 -12.67 3.59
CA LEU A 14 -24.15 -13.37 3.38
C LEU A 14 -24.31 -14.49 4.41
N ASP A 15 -23.23 -15.18 4.77
CA ASP A 15 -23.22 -16.19 5.84
C ASP A 15 -23.49 -15.60 7.22
N TYR A 16 -22.96 -14.42 7.52
CA TYR A 16 -23.28 -13.69 8.74
C TYR A 16 -24.76 -13.25 8.80
N LEU A 17 -25.34 -12.88 7.66
CA LEU A 17 -26.71 -12.40 7.57
C LEU A 17 -27.74 -13.50 7.52
N LEU A 18 -27.43 -14.64 6.92
CA LEU A 18 -28.36 -15.75 6.73
C LEU A 18 -29.07 -16.15 8.05
N PRO A 19 -28.38 -16.30 9.20
CA PRO A 19 -29.02 -16.54 10.48
C PRO A 19 -29.89 -15.39 10.99
N ARG A 20 -29.50 -14.12 10.76
CA ARG A 20 -30.21 -12.93 11.25
C ARG A 20 -31.44 -12.57 10.41
N CYS A 21 -31.36 -12.77 9.09
CA CYS A 21 -32.49 -12.57 8.19
C CYS A 21 -33.63 -13.57 8.44
N VAL A 22 -33.35 -14.72 9.07
CA VAL A 22 -34.37 -15.73 9.45
C VAL A 22 -35.40 -15.17 10.44
N GLU A 23 -34.98 -14.28 11.34
CA GLU A 23 -35.87 -13.71 12.36
C GLU A 23 -36.62 -12.46 11.85
N GLU A 24 -35.97 -11.63 11.02
CA GLU A 24 -36.47 -10.27 10.72
C GLU A 24 -37.01 -10.10 9.28
N PHE A 25 -36.52 -10.89 8.31
CA PHE A 25 -36.91 -10.79 6.89
C PHE A 25 -37.14 -12.18 6.27
N PRO A 26 -38.11 -12.97 6.77
CA PRO A 26 -38.32 -14.35 6.34
C PRO A 26 -38.61 -14.49 4.82
N HIS A 27 -39.12 -13.43 4.20
CA HIS A 27 -39.43 -13.36 2.77
C HIS A 27 -38.21 -13.10 1.86
N LEU A 28 -37.07 -12.67 2.39
CA LEU A 28 -35.79 -12.51 1.65
C LEU A 28 -34.87 -13.72 1.80
N ARG A 29 -35.18 -14.64 2.73
CA ARG A 29 -34.34 -15.80 3.07
C ARG A 29 -34.04 -16.69 1.86
N SER A 30 -35.04 -17.00 1.05
CA SER A 30 -34.87 -17.86 -0.13
C SER A 30 -33.99 -17.20 -1.19
N GLU A 31 -34.16 -15.90 -1.42
CA GLU A 31 -33.39 -15.11 -2.40
C GLU A 31 -31.92 -15.00 -1.95
N ILE A 32 -31.66 -14.67 -0.68
CA ILE A 32 -30.31 -14.59 -0.10
C ILE A 32 -29.61 -15.95 -0.11
N SER A 33 -30.32 -17.01 0.31
CA SER A 33 -29.76 -18.37 0.33
C SER A 33 -29.40 -18.85 -1.08
N THR A 34 -30.23 -18.55 -2.08
CA THR A 34 -29.95 -18.91 -3.47
C THR A 34 -28.73 -18.15 -3.98
N LEU A 35 -28.66 -16.84 -3.73
CA LEU A 35 -27.53 -16.00 -4.14
C LEU A 35 -26.21 -16.47 -3.51
N ARG A 36 -26.24 -16.78 -2.21
CA ARG A 36 -25.09 -17.32 -1.48
C ARG A 36 -24.61 -18.64 -2.08
N SER A 37 -25.52 -19.57 -2.37
CA SER A 37 -25.15 -20.85 -3.00
C SER A 37 -24.55 -20.65 -4.39
N SER A 38 -25.14 -19.78 -5.22
CA SER A 38 -24.61 -19.47 -6.56
C SER A 38 -23.23 -18.83 -6.51
N LEU A 39 -23.02 -17.87 -5.60
CA LEU A 39 -21.72 -17.20 -5.42
C LEU A 39 -20.67 -18.15 -4.83
N GLY A 40 -21.04 -18.99 -3.86
CA GLY A 40 -20.16 -20.02 -3.31
C GLY A 40 -19.68 -21.00 -4.37
N ALA A 41 -20.60 -21.47 -5.23
CA ALA A 41 -20.24 -22.35 -6.35
C ALA A 41 -19.34 -21.67 -7.39
N ILE A 42 -19.48 -20.36 -7.61
CA ILE A 42 -18.57 -19.58 -8.49
C ILE A 42 -17.20 -19.43 -7.82
N LEU A 43 -17.19 -19.10 -6.52
CA LEU A 43 -15.96 -18.91 -5.75
C LEU A 43 -15.13 -20.19 -5.69
N GLU A 44 -15.74 -21.34 -5.38
CA GLU A 44 -15.05 -22.64 -5.37
C GLU A 44 -14.44 -22.97 -6.73
N ARG A 45 -15.17 -22.75 -7.84
CA ARG A 45 -14.66 -22.96 -9.20
C ARG A 45 -13.47 -22.06 -9.52
N LEU A 46 -13.52 -20.79 -9.11
CA LEU A 46 -12.42 -19.86 -9.33
C LEU A 46 -11.22 -20.13 -8.41
N LEU A 47 -11.42 -20.70 -7.21
CA LEU A 47 -10.34 -21.09 -6.31
C LEU A 47 -9.58 -22.34 -6.78
N VAL A 48 -10.26 -23.25 -7.49
CA VAL A 48 -9.65 -24.47 -8.07
C VAL A 48 -8.95 -24.18 -9.41
N ALA A 49 -9.26 -23.06 -10.06
CA ALA A 49 -8.64 -22.67 -11.33
C ALA A 49 -7.22 -22.11 -11.13
N ASP A 50 -6.31 -22.41 -12.07
CA ASP A 50 -4.95 -21.85 -12.10
C ASP A 50 -5.00 -20.31 -12.13
N PRO A 51 -4.37 -19.60 -11.16
CA PRO A 51 -4.35 -18.14 -11.09
C PRO A 51 -3.89 -17.48 -12.39
N ARG A 52 -2.98 -18.11 -13.14
CA ARG A 52 -2.45 -17.61 -14.41
C ARG A 52 -3.46 -17.73 -15.56
N LYS A 53 -4.46 -18.60 -15.44
CA LYS A 53 -5.53 -18.82 -16.42
C LYS A 53 -6.82 -18.02 -16.10
N ILE A 54 -7.03 -17.63 -14.84
CA ILE A 54 -8.08 -16.66 -14.44
C ILE A 54 -7.83 -15.28 -15.08
N ILE A 55 -6.56 -14.96 -15.39
CA ILE A 55 -6.17 -13.77 -16.13
C ILE A 55 -6.82 -13.74 -17.53
N ASN A 56 -7.06 -14.89 -18.16
CA ASN A 56 -7.65 -15.03 -19.49
C ASN A 56 -9.19 -14.94 -19.54
N ILE A 57 -9.87 -14.77 -18.40
CA ILE A 57 -11.28 -14.38 -18.40
C ILE A 57 -11.36 -12.96 -18.96
N ARG A 58 -12.19 -12.71 -19.99
CA ARG A 58 -12.37 -11.36 -20.56
C ARG A 58 -12.61 -10.35 -19.44
N GLU A 59 -11.87 -9.24 -19.47
CA GLU A 59 -11.91 -8.19 -18.43
C GLU A 59 -13.33 -7.72 -18.11
N GLU A 60 -14.21 -7.69 -19.11
CA GLU A 60 -15.63 -7.36 -18.97
C GLU A 60 -16.34 -8.19 -17.87
N TYR A 61 -16.03 -9.48 -17.73
CA TYR A 61 -16.65 -10.34 -16.73
C TYR A 61 -16.10 -10.14 -15.31
N LYS A 62 -14.80 -9.82 -15.19
CA LYS A 62 -14.18 -9.48 -13.90
C LYS A 62 -14.81 -8.21 -13.33
N HIS A 63 -15.08 -7.22 -14.19
CA HIS A 63 -15.78 -6.00 -13.82
C HIS A 63 -17.22 -6.27 -13.38
N GLN A 64 -17.98 -7.08 -14.13
CA GLN A 64 -19.36 -7.40 -13.77
C GLN A 64 -19.46 -8.14 -12.42
N LEU A 65 -18.57 -9.09 -12.15
CA LEU A 65 -18.52 -9.79 -10.86
C LEU A 65 -18.16 -8.87 -9.70
N THR A 66 -17.27 -7.91 -9.93
CA THR A 66 -16.88 -6.92 -8.91
C THR A 66 -18.05 -5.98 -8.60
N ASP A 67 -18.75 -5.47 -9.62
CA ASP A 67 -19.95 -4.63 -9.44
C ASP A 67 -21.11 -5.39 -8.77
N ILE A 68 -21.25 -6.70 -9.06
CA ILE A 68 -22.23 -7.56 -8.38
C ILE A 68 -21.87 -7.68 -6.90
N ALA A 69 -20.62 -8.02 -6.57
CA ALA A 69 -20.16 -8.12 -5.18
C ALA A 69 -20.39 -6.80 -4.41
N ASP A 70 -20.02 -5.69 -5.05
CA ASP A 70 -20.20 -4.34 -4.56
C ASP A 70 -21.66 -3.98 -4.30
N SER A 71 -22.55 -4.30 -5.24
CA SER A 71 -24.00 -4.06 -5.11
C SER A 71 -24.62 -4.91 -4.00
N ILE A 72 -24.17 -6.16 -3.84
CA ILE A 72 -24.64 -7.01 -2.74
C ILE A 72 -24.24 -6.40 -1.40
N GLU A 73 -22.99 -5.93 -1.26
CA GLU A 73 -22.53 -5.29 -0.04
C GLU A 73 -23.38 -4.05 0.32
N ASP A 74 -23.73 -3.23 -0.67
CA ASP A 74 -24.61 -2.08 -0.47
C ASP A 74 -26.02 -2.50 0.00
N ILE A 75 -26.58 -3.56 -0.58
CA ILE A 75 -27.91 -4.09 -0.19
C ILE A 75 -27.89 -4.63 1.24
N VAL A 76 -26.84 -5.37 1.60
CA VAL A 76 -26.62 -5.87 2.96
C VAL A 76 -26.65 -4.71 3.96
N GLU A 77 -25.97 -3.62 3.64
CA GLU A 77 -25.91 -2.43 4.48
C GLU A 77 -27.25 -1.72 4.59
N LEU A 78 -27.98 -1.57 3.49
CA LEU A 78 -29.34 -1.02 3.50
C LEU A 78 -30.29 -1.82 4.39
N CYS A 79 -30.18 -3.15 4.43
CA CYS A 79 -30.95 -3.99 5.35
C CYS A 79 -30.68 -3.62 6.81
N PHE A 80 -29.42 -3.39 7.20
CA PHE A 80 -29.08 -2.96 8.56
C PHE A 80 -29.69 -1.60 8.96
N LEU A 81 -29.89 -0.67 8.01
CA LEU A 81 -30.55 0.62 8.30
C LEU A 81 -32.03 0.49 8.64
N GLN A 82 -32.71 -0.53 8.12
CA GLN A 82 -34.14 -0.73 8.38
C GLN A 82 -34.40 -1.14 9.84
N ASN A 83 -33.47 -1.86 10.47
CA ASN A 83 -33.64 -2.36 11.85
C ASN A 83 -33.52 -1.29 12.94
N ARG A 84 -32.61 -0.31 12.79
CA ARG A 84 -32.39 0.71 13.84
C ARG A 84 -33.42 1.86 13.84
N GLY A 85 -34.29 1.94 12.82
CA GLY A 85 -35.38 2.94 12.79
C GLY A 85 -36.52 2.68 13.78
N VAL A 86 -36.51 1.53 14.48
CA VAL A 86 -37.58 1.08 15.38
C VAL A 86 -37.22 1.25 16.87
N ALA A 87 -35.96 1.53 17.21
CA ALA A 87 -35.47 1.59 18.60
C ALA A 87 -35.44 3.01 19.22
N GLY A 88 -36.15 3.98 18.65
CA GLY A 88 -36.31 5.32 19.24
C GLY A 88 -37.61 5.43 20.01
N ILE A 89 -37.65 4.98 21.26
CA ILE A 89 -38.77 5.25 22.18
C ILE A 89 -38.62 6.68 22.68
N ALA A 90 -39.54 7.57 22.29
CA ALA A 90 -39.67 8.87 22.95
C ALA A 90 -40.10 8.64 24.42
N PRO A 91 -39.47 9.32 25.40
CA PRO A 91 -39.93 9.25 26.78
C PRO A 91 -41.25 10.02 26.87
N ASN A 92 -42.35 9.27 26.97
CA ASN A 92 -43.74 9.68 27.22
C ASN A 92 -44.60 10.02 25.97
N GLY A 93 -45.58 9.16 25.69
CA GLY A 93 -46.75 9.45 24.87
C GLY A 93 -46.94 8.54 23.66
N LYS A 94 -48.05 7.79 23.62
CA LYS A 94 -48.40 6.74 22.63
C LYS A 94 -48.11 7.13 21.17
N PRO A 95 -47.48 6.25 20.36
CA PRO A 95 -47.31 6.49 18.93
C PRO A 95 -48.67 6.40 18.21
N GLY A 96 -49.07 7.48 17.52
CA GLY A 96 -50.28 7.48 16.70
C GLY A 96 -50.20 6.50 15.53
N CYS A 97 -51.33 5.91 15.13
CA CYS A 97 -51.45 4.90 14.07
C CYS A 97 -50.78 5.32 12.75
N ALA A 98 -50.72 6.63 12.44
CA ALA A 98 -50.04 7.15 11.25
C ALA A 98 -48.52 6.87 11.22
N PHE A 99 -47.83 6.85 12.38
CA PHE A 99 -46.40 6.51 12.48
C PHE A 99 -46.17 5.00 12.23
N TRP A 100 -47.08 4.15 12.72
CA TRP A 100 -47.11 2.73 12.42
C TRP A 100 -47.39 2.46 10.93
N PHE A 101 -48.33 3.18 10.31
CA PHE A 101 -48.62 3.02 8.88
C PHE A 101 -47.48 3.54 7.98
N LEU A 102 -46.88 4.70 8.28
CA LEU A 102 -45.79 5.27 7.49
C LEU A 102 -44.48 4.48 7.61
N SER A 103 -44.16 3.96 8.80
CA SER A 103 -43.01 3.06 8.98
C SER A 103 -43.20 1.74 8.23
N LYS A 104 -44.40 1.14 8.29
CA LYS A 104 -44.73 -0.10 7.56
C LYS A 104 -44.79 0.08 6.03
N TYR A 105 -45.28 1.24 5.54
CA TYR A 105 -45.27 1.58 4.11
C TYR A 105 -43.86 1.88 3.58
N SER A 106 -43.05 2.64 4.33
CA SER A 106 -41.64 2.90 4.02
C SER A 106 -40.82 1.61 4.00
N PHE A 107 -41.07 0.70 4.95
CA PHE A 107 -40.49 -0.64 5.02
C PHE A 107 -40.91 -1.51 3.83
N SER A 108 -42.20 -1.49 3.45
CA SER A 108 -42.71 -2.22 2.28
C SER A 108 -42.13 -1.70 0.95
N CYS A 109 -42.02 -0.38 0.78
CA CYS A 109 -41.41 0.23 -0.41
C CYS A 109 -39.91 -0.07 -0.52
N ARG A 110 -39.14 0.07 0.56
CA ARG A 110 -37.70 -0.25 0.55
C ARG A 110 -37.42 -1.75 0.47
N GLY A 111 -38.24 -2.60 1.08
CA GLY A 111 -38.17 -4.06 0.91
C GLY A 111 -38.56 -4.53 -0.49
N ARG A 112 -39.40 -3.80 -1.22
CA ARG A 112 -39.63 -4.03 -2.67
C ARG A 112 -38.42 -3.64 -3.52
N LEU A 113 -37.77 -2.52 -3.21
CA LEU A 113 -36.56 -2.08 -3.90
C LEU A 113 -35.41 -3.08 -3.70
N ILE A 114 -35.17 -3.51 -2.46
CA ILE A 114 -34.17 -4.53 -2.11
C ILE A 114 -34.44 -5.85 -2.87
N ARG A 115 -35.70 -6.30 -2.94
CA ARG A 115 -36.08 -7.49 -3.73
C ARG A 115 -35.82 -7.32 -5.23
N ALA A 116 -36.15 -6.16 -5.78
CA ALA A 116 -35.90 -5.88 -7.18
C ALA A 116 -34.40 -5.91 -7.51
N GLU A 117 -33.56 -5.34 -6.64
CA GLU A 117 -32.10 -5.40 -6.79
C GLU A 117 -31.55 -6.82 -6.62
N PHE A 118 -32.00 -7.59 -5.62
CA PHE A 118 -31.62 -9.00 -5.48
C PHE A 118 -31.98 -9.85 -6.70
N ARG A 119 -33.18 -9.65 -7.28
CA ARG A 119 -33.60 -10.35 -8.51
C ARG A 119 -32.76 -9.92 -9.71
N SER A 120 -32.47 -8.63 -9.84
CA SER A 120 -31.59 -8.11 -10.89
C SER A 120 -30.18 -8.72 -10.78
N LEU A 121 -29.61 -8.79 -9.58
CA LEU A 121 -28.30 -9.42 -9.34
C LEU A 121 -28.32 -10.92 -9.65
N LYS A 122 -29.39 -11.62 -9.26
CA LYS A 122 -29.56 -13.04 -9.58
C LYS A 122 -29.55 -13.28 -11.09
N MET A 123 -30.32 -12.51 -11.87
CA MET A 123 -30.35 -12.61 -13.33
C MET A 123 -28.97 -12.37 -13.94
N ARG A 124 -28.27 -11.31 -13.52
CA ARG A 124 -26.91 -11.00 -13.98
C ARG A 124 -25.91 -12.12 -13.66
N LEU A 125 -26.06 -12.77 -12.49
CA LEU A 125 -25.19 -13.88 -12.09
C LEU A 125 -25.49 -15.15 -12.89
N GLU A 126 -26.76 -15.42 -13.19
CA GLU A 126 -27.20 -16.56 -14.01
C GLU A 126 -26.71 -16.44 -15.47
N GLU A 127 -26.69 -15.22 -16.02
CA GLU A 127 -26.10 -14.94 -17.36
C GLU A 127 -24.59 -15.16 -17.41
N LEU A 128 -23.87 -14.84 -16.33
CA LEU A 128 -22.42 -15.00 -16.22
C LEU A 128 -21.97 -16.45 -15.97
N ASN A 129 -22.81 -17.22 -15.28
CA ASN A 129 -22.48 -18.55 -14.81
C ASN A 129 -22.02 -19.54 -15.90
N PRO A 130 -22.68 -19.66 -17.08
CA PRO A 130 -22.23 -20.56 -18.14
C PRO A 130 -20.88 -20.14 -18.75
N VAL A 131 -20.61 -18.84 -18.84
CA VAL A 131 -19.34 -18.31 -19.35
C VAL A 131 -18.18 -18.66 -18.41
N LEU A 132 -18.39 -18.47 -17.10
CA LEU A 132 -17.41 -18.83 -16.08
C LEU A 132 -17.19 -20.35 -16.00
N ALA A 133 -18.25 -21.14 -16.19
CA ALA A 133 -18.15 -22.60 -16.26
C ALA A 133 -17.35 -23.07 -17.48
N ALA A 134 -17.57 -22.47 -18.66
CA ALA A 134 -16.80 -22.78 -19.87
C ALA A 134 -15.33 -22.37 -19.74
N ALA A 135 -15.04 -21.21 -19.15
CA ALA A 135 -13.67 -20.76 -18.91
C ALA A 135 -12.91 -21.67 -17.91
N ALA A 136 -13.60 -22.19 -16.90
CA ALA A 136 -13.04 -23.16 -15.96
C ALA A 136 -12.84 -24.56 -16.59
N ALA A 137 -13.76 -24.98 -17.48
CA ALA A 137 -13.73 -26.30 -18.13
C ALA A 137 -12.74 -26.39 -19.31
N ALA A 138 -12.52 -25.30 -20.06
CA ALA A 138 -11.54 -25.23 -21.15
C ALA A 138 -10.07 -25.34 -20.68
N GLY A 139 -9.85 -25.52 -19.37
CA GLY A 139 -8.55 -25.85 -18.78
C GLY A 139 -8.18 -27.34 -18.84
N GLY A 140 -9.10 -28.22 -19.22
CA GLY A 140 -8.84 -29.63 -19.50
C GLY A 140 -8.80 -29.88 -21.01
N THR A 141 -7.73 -30.52 -21.48
CA THR A 141 -7.51 -30.96 -22.88
C THR A 141 -7.29 -29.87 -23.92
N ASP A 142 -6.04 -29.42 -24.06
CA ASP A 142 -5.43 -29.30 -25.40
C ASP A 142 -3.89 -29.39 -25.27
N GLU A 143 -3.40 -30.62 -25.18
CA GLU A 143 -2.02 -30.97 -25.54
C GLU A 143 -1.87 -30.85 -27.06
N ARG A 144 -1.74 -29.62 -27.55
CA ARG A 144 -1.04 -29.37 -28.81
C ARG A 144 0.03 -28.32 -28.56
N SER A 145 1.13 -28.85 -28.04
CA SER A 145 2.48 -28.32 -28.14
C SER A 145 2.71 -27.69 -29.51
N ARG A 146 2.49 -26.39 -29.63
CA ARG A 146 3.30 -25.56 -30.51
C ARG A 146 4.56 -25.24 -29.74
N SER A 147 5.49 -26.20 -29.82
CA SER A 147 6.90 -25.97 -29.58
C SER A 147 7.37 -24.88 -30.54
N ILE A 148 7.24 -23.62 -30.13
CA ILE A 148 8.22 -22.63 -30.54
C ILE A 148 9.41 -22.94 -29.64
N ALA A 149 10.31 -23.76 -30.17
CA ALA A 149 11.66 -23.88 -29.65
C ALA A 149 12.31 -22.49 -29.80
N VAL A 150 12.10 -21.62 -28.82
CA VAL A 150 13.12 -20.62 -28.51
C VAL A 150 14.14 -21.41 -27.72
N SER A 151 15.17 -21.87 -28.43
CA SER A 151 16.35 -22.47 -27.86
C SER A 151 16.81 -21.62 -26.68
N SER A 152 16.55 -22.09 -25.47
CA SER A 152 17.17 -21.60 -24.25
C SER A 152 18.61 -22.13 -24.23
N SER A 153 19.39 -21.64 -25.18
CA SER A 153 20.84 -21.71 -25.20
C SER A 153 21.35 -20.29 -25.40
N ILE A 154 20.95 -19.40 -24.48
CA ILE A 154 21.82 -18.27 -24.15
C ILE A 154 22.69 -18.78 -23.01
N ILE A 155 23.65 -19.64 -23.38
CA ILE A 155 24.96 -19.59 -22.75
C ILE A 155 25.33 -18.10 -22.84
N PRO A 156 25.67 -17.41 -21.73
CA PRO A 156 26.15 -16.04 -21.82
C PRO A 156 27.34 -16.09 -22.78
N SER A 157 27.15 -15.55 -23.98
CA SER A 157 28.22 -15.47 -24.95
C SER A 157 29.33 -14.68 -24.28
N ARG A 158 30.43 -15.38 -23.96
CA ARG A 158 31.73 -14.78 -23.62
C ARG A 158 32.18 -13.92 -24.80
N GLN A 159 31.69 -12.69 -24.87
CA GLN A 159 32.19 -11.66 -25.78
C GLN A 159 32.25 -10.31 -25.07
N ASN A 160 33.42 -10.10 -24.46
CA ASN A 160 34.18 -8.87 -24.26
C ASN A 160 33.60 -7.68 -23.47
N PRO A 161 34.48 -6.96 -22.76
CA PRO A 161 34.21 -6.50 -21.41
C PRO A 161 34.19 -4.98 -21.30
N ARG A 162 33.74 -4.51 -20.14
CA ARG A 162 33.62 -3.11 -19.67
C ARG A 162 32.22 -2.49 -19.87
N HIS A 163 31.22 -3.08 -19.21
CA HIS A 163 30.25 -2.21 -18.56
C HIS A 163 31.03 -1.39 -17.52
N ALA A 164 31.06 -0.06 -17.68
CA ALA A 164 31.80 0.80 -16.77
C ALA A 164 31.24 0.62 -15.35
N LEU A 165 32.05 0.11 -14.42
CA LEU A 165 31.75 0.05 -12.99
C LEU A 165 31.84 1.46 -12.41
N VAL A 166 30.88 2.31 -12.76
CA VAL A 166 30.82 3.69 -12.26
C VAL A 166 30.25 3.68 -10.85
N GLY A 167 30.97 4.29 -9.90
CA GLY A 167 30.52 4.44 -8.51
C GLY A 167 30.67 3.20 -7.62
N MET A 168 31.21 2.09 -8.14
CA MET A 168 31.30 0.82 -7.41
C MET A 168 32.71 0.51 -6.88
N ASP A 169 33.68 1.43 -7.03
CA ASP A 169 35.09 1.14 -6.70
C ASP A 169 35.33 0.92 -5.21
N SER A 170 34.70 1.73 -4.35
CA SER A 170 34.79 1.58 -2.89
C SER A 170 34.21 0.23 -2.44
N ASP A 171 33.01 -0.08 -2.94
CA ASP A 171 32.29 -1.33 -2.62
C ASP A 171 33.05 -2.56 -3.11
N ARG A 172 33.57 -2.51 -4.34
CA ARG A 172 34.45 -3.53 -4.90
C ARG A 172 35.69 -3.71 -4.06
N GLY A 173 36.35 -2.62 -3.64
CA GLY A 173 37.52 -2.67 -2.77
C GLY A 173 37.25 -3.32 -1.42
N ARG A 174 36.12 -2.97 -0.80
CA ARG A 174 35.66 -3.56 0.47
C ARG A 174 35.39 -5.06 0.32
N LEU A 175 34.61 -5.47 -0.69
CA LEU A 175 34.33 -6.89 -0.93
C LEU A 175 35.59 -7.68 -1.27
N ARG A 176 36.49 -7.11 -2.07
CA ARG A 176 37.79 -7.71 -2.38
C ARG A 176 38.60 -7.97 -1.11
N SER A 177 38.62 -7.01 -0.17
CA SER A 177 39.32 -7.19 1.10
C SER A 177 38.74 -8.33 1.95
N LEU A 178 37.41 -8.50 1.96
CA LEU A 178 36.73 -9.59 2.67
C LEU A 178 37.00 -10.97 2.03
N LEU A 179 37.03 -11.02 0.70
CA LEU A 179 37.34 -12.25 -0.04
C LEU A 179 38.81 -12.68 0.16
N LEU A 180 39.72 -11.72 0.28
CA LEU A 180 41.16 -11.95 0.42
C LEU A 180 41.65 -12.00 1.88
N ASP A 181 40.76 -11.86 2.86
CA ASP A 181 41.14 -11.91 4.27
C ASP A 181 41.75 -13.27 4.63
N LYS A 182 43.04 -13.26 4.96
CA LYS A 182 43.82 -14.45 5.33
C LYS A 182 43.74 -14.76 6.83
N GLN A 183 43.16 -13.88 7.64
CA GLN A 183 42.99 -14.10 9.08
C GLN A 183 41.80 -15.02 9.36
N ASP A 184 40.69 -14.84 8.63
CA ASP A 184 39.54 -15.73 8.73
C ASP A 184 39.75 -17.04 7.95
N ARG A 185 40.15 -18.07 8.70
CA ARG A 185 40.37 -19.42 8.18
C ARG A 185 39.07 -20.23 8.06
N TRP A 186 37.96 -19.81 8.64
CA TRP A 186 36.72 -20.55 8.56
C TRP A 186 35.98 -20.26 7.24
N LEU A 187 34.98 -21.08 6.94
CA LEU A 187 34.06 -20.81 5.83
C LEU A 187 33.27 -19.54 6.16
N SER A 188 33.37 -18.55 5.28
CA SER A 188 32.68 -17.26 5.42
C SER A 188 31.71 -17.01 4.27
N PHE A 189 30.57 -16.41 4.62
CA PHE A 189 29.49 -16.04 3.72
C PHE A 189 29.46 -14.52 3.60
N ILE A 190 29.37 -13.99 2.38
CA ILE A 190 29.33 -12.55 2.11
C ILE A 190 28.10 -12.27 1.26
N ALA A 191 27.27 -11.31 1.66
CA ALA A 191 26.04 -10.99 0.95
C ALA A 191 26.09 -9.58 0.33
N ILE A 192 25.72 -9.49 -0.95
CA ILE A 192 25.43 -8.24 -1.65
C ILE A 192 23.91 -8.12 -1.74
N CYS A 193 23.35 -7.11 -1.07
CA CYS A 193 21.91 -6.86 -1.01
C CYS A 193 21.56 -5.52 -1.67
N GLY A 194 20.41 -5.42 -2.34
CA GLY A 194 19.98 -4.18 -2.98
C GLY A 194 18.82 -4.39 -3.96
N MET A 195 18.20 -3.30 -4.40
CA MET A 195 17.05 -3.33 -5.31
C MET A 195 17.35 -4.04 -6.65
N ALA A 196 16.30 -4.45 -7.35
CA ALA A 196 16.44 -4.97 -8.70
C ALA A 196 17.09 -3.91 -9.62
N GLY A 197 17.97 -4.35 -10.52
CA GLY A 197 18.69 -3.43 -11.42
C GLY A 197 19.79 -2.57 -10.78
N ALA A 198 20.07 -2.73 -9.48
CA ALA A 198 21.12 -1.98 -8.76
C ALA A 198 22.56 -2.40 -9.14
N GLY A 199 22.75 -3.49 -9.90
CA GLY A 199 24.08 -3.95 -10.33
C GLY A 199 24.76 -4.96 -9.41
N LYS A 200 24.02 -5.63 -8.51
CA LYS A 200 24.57 -6.67 -7.61
C LYS A 200 25.33 -7.77 -8.36
N THR A 201 24.69 -8.36 -9.36
CA THR A 201 25.28 -9.39 -10.23
C THR A 201 26.51 -8.85 -10.96
N THR A 202 26.47 -7.60 -11.43
CA THR A 202 27.61 -6.92 -12.08
C THR A 202 28.80 -6.74 -11.12
N LEU A 203 28.54 -6.36 -9.86
CA LEU A 203 29.58 -6.22 -8.85
C LEU A 203 30.17 -7.57 -8.44
N ALA A 204 29.34 -8.60 -8.27
CA ALA A 204 29.80 -9.96 -8.01
C ALA A 204 30.63 -10.50 -9.18
N GLN A 205 30.18 -10.28 -10.42
CA GLN A 205 30.91 -10.67 -11.63
C GLN A 205 32.26 -9.97 -11.72
N SER A 206 32.33 -8.66 -11.41
CA SER A 206 33.60 -7.93 -11.39
C SER A 206 34.62 -8.53 -10.41
N LEU A 207 34.18 -9.13 -9.31
CA LEU A 207 35.08 -9.79 -8.35
C LEU A 207 35.44 -11.20 -8.82
N TYR A 208 34.51 -11.89 -9.46
CA TYR A 208 34.73 -13.22 -10.02
C TYR A 208 35.66 -13.21 -11.24
N ASP A 209 35.73 -12.10 -11.97
CA ASP A 209 36.65 -11.89 -13.11
C ASP A 209 38.00 -11.28 -12.67
N ASP A 210 38.17 -10.94 -11.39
CA ASP A 210 39.39 -10.33 -10.86
C ASP A 210 40.46 -11.40 -10.61
N SER A 211 41.54 -11.37 -11.39
CA SER A 211 42.65 -12.33 -11.28
C SER A 211 43.23 -12.41 -9.87
N LEU A 212 43.33 -11.28 -9.14
CA LEU A 212 43.87 -11.32 -7.77
C LEU A 212 42.92 -12.00 -6.78
N VAL A 213 41.63 -12.04 -7.08
CA VAL A 213 40.65 -12.79 -6.29
C VAL A 213 40.74 -14.27 -6.65
N VAL A 214 40.57 -14.61 -7.92
CA VAL A 214 40.45 -16.00 -8.40
C VAL A 214 41.72 -16.82 -8.14
N GLU A 215 42.92 -16.25 -8.39
CA GLU A 215 44.20 -16.96 -8.20
C GLU A 215 44.46 -17.35 -6.74
N ASN A 216 43.73 -16.76 -5.80
CA ASN A 216 43.87 -17.08 -4.38
C ASN A 216 43.05 -18.33 -3.99
N PHE A 217 42.12 -18.79 -4.83
CA PHE A 217 41.29 -19.97 -4.58
C PHE A 217 41.66 -21.11 -5.53
N ASP A 218 41.67 -22.34 -5.02
CA ASP A 218 42.00 -23.53 -5.82
C ASP A 218 40.94 -23.81 -6.89
N ILE A 219 39.68 -23.50 -6.57
CA ILE A 219 38.52 -23.70 -7.43
C ILE A 219 37.49 -22.59 -7.24
N CYS A 220 36.86 -22.19 -8.34
CA CYS A 220 35.79 -21.20 -8.36
C CYS A 220 34.60 -21.74 -9.15
N ALA A 221 33.38 -21.45 -8.69
CA ALA A 221 32.17 -21.75 -9.46
C ALA A 221 31.09 -20.69 -9.22
N TRP A 222 30.17 -20.59 -10.18
CA TRP A 222 29.06 -19.66 -10.17
C TRP A 222 27.77 -20.41 -10.50
N ALA A 223 26.70 -20.14 -9.76
CA ALA A 223 25.35 -20.56 -10.13
C ALA A 223 24.32 -19.46 -9.86
N THR A 224 23.30 -19.39 -10.69
CA THR A 224 22.19 -18.45 -10.52
C THR A 224 20.98 -19.19 -9.97
N VAL A 225 20.48 -18.74 -8.82
CA VAL A 225 19.34 -19.34 -8.13
C VAL A 225 18.05 -18.83 -8.77
N THR A 226 17.38 -19.71 -9.51
CA THR A 226 16.11 -19.36 -10.16
C THR A 226 14.96 -19.34 -9.15
N GLN A 227 13.92 -18.57 -9.49
CA GLN A 227 12.71 -18.43 -8.68
C GLN A 227 11.96 -19.77 -8.50
N LYS A 228 12.01 -20.66 -9.51
CA LYS A 228 11.57 -22.05 -9.38
C LYS A 228 12.70 -22.87 -8.75
N PHE A 229 12.91 -22.65 -7.46
CA PHE A 229 14.03 -23.24 -6.75
C PHE A 229 14.01 -24.78 -6.83
N GLN A 230 15.04 -25.34 -7.46
CA GLN A 230 15.35 -26.75 -7.49
C GLN A 230 16.81 -26.91 -7.10
N ALA A 231 17.06 -27.38 -5.89
CA ALA A 231 18.43 -27.53 -5.40
C ALA A 231 19.28 -28.46 -6.30
N GLY A 232 18.67 -29.43 -6.97
CA GLY A 232 19.37 -30.33 -7.90
C GLY A 232 20.00 -29.58 -9.06
N ASP A 233 19.23 -28.69 -9.70
CA ASP A 233 19.68 -27.89 -10.83
C ASP A 233 20.88 -27.01 -10.44
N ILE A 234 20.80 -26.33 -9.29
CA ILE A 234 21.89 -25.48 -8.79
C ILE A 234 23.16 -26.29 -8.50
N MET A 235 23.03 -27.47 -7.88
CA MET A 235 24.17 -28.35 -7.64
C MET A 235 24.77 -28.86 -8.96
N GLY A 236 23.92 -29.16 -9.95
CA GLY A 236 24.32 -29.53 -11.30
C GLY A 236 25.09 -28.42 -12.01
N ASP A 237 24.61 -27.18 -11.93
CA ASP A 237 25.28 -26.00 -12.51
C ASP A 237 26.67 -25.80 -11.89
N LEU A 238 26.79 -25.90 -10.57
CA LEU A 238 28.07 -25.80 -9.86
C LEU A 238 29.03 -26.94 -10.25
N LEU A 239 28.54 -28.18 -10.32
CA LEU A 239 29.35 -29.33 -10.74
C LEU A 239 29.84 -29.19 -12.18
N THR A 240 28.98 -28.70 -13.08
CA THR A 240 29.33 -28.45 -14.48
C THR A 240 30.43 -27.38 -14.60
N CYS A 241 30.37 -26.33 -13.77
CA CYS A 241 31.44 -25.32 -13.70
C CYS A 241 32.78 -25.91 -13.24
N LEU A 242 32.76 -26.83 -12.27
CA LEU A 242 33.95 -27.43 -11.66
C LEU A 242 34.55 -28.59 -12.46
N HIS A 243 33.73 -29.27 -13.27
CA HIS A 243 34.11 -30.40 -14.11
C HIS A 243 33.57 -30.28 -15.54
N PRO A 244 34.16 -29.42 -16.39
CA PRO A 244 33.69 -29.19 -17.77
C PRO A 244 33.77 -30.43 -18.67
N SER A 245 34.54 -31.45 -18.26
CA SER A 245 34.74 -32.71 -19.00
C SER A 245 33.74 -33.81 -18.66
N GLN A 246 32.84 -33.61 -17.68
CA GLN A 246 31.71 -34.51 -17.45
C GLN A 246 30.57 -34.11 -18.38
N ASN A 247 30.03 -35.06 -19.16
CA ASN A 247 28.89 -34.79 -20.03
C ASN A 247 27.68 -34.38 -19.17
N GLU A 248 26.95 -33.32 -19.57
CA GLU A 248 25.67 -32.92 -18.95
C GLU A 248 24.70 -34.10 -18.81
N GLU A 249 24.73 -35.06 -19.74
CA GLU A 249 23.96 -36.30 -19.69
C GLU A 249 24.31 -37.23 -18.50
N GLN A 250 25.54 -37.22 -17.99
CA GLN A 250 25.94 -38.03 -16.83
C GLN A 250 25.49 -37.37 -15.52
N ILE A 251 25.50 -36.03 -15.46
CA ILE A 251 24.98 -35.26 -14.32
C ILE A 251 23.45 -35.40 -14.29
N ALA A 252 22.78 -35.30 -15.44
CA ALA A 252 21.33 -35.50 -15.59
C ALA A 252 20.85 -36.92 -15.23
N ARG A 253 21.71 -37.94 -15.41
CA ARG A 253 21.43 -39.33 -14.96
C ARG A 253 21.52 -39.51 -13.43
N THR A 254 22.03 -38.53 -12.70
CA THR A 254 22.11 -38.56 -11.24
C THR A 254 20.80 -38.02 -10.66
N GLU A 255 19.77 -38.87 -10.55
CA GLU A 255 18.36 -38.45 -10.38
C GLU A 255 17.99 -37.74 -9.05
N THR A 256 18.87 -37.70 -8.03
CA THR A 256 18.47 -37.19 -6.71
C THR A 256 19.37 -36.08 -6.18
N THR A 257 18.74 -35.00 -5.69
CA THR A 257 19.39 -33.85 -5.06
C THR A 257 20.45 -34.22 -4.00
N PRO A 258 20.21 -35.18 -3.08
CA PRO A 258 21.23 -35.56 -2.09
C PRO A 258 22.50 -36.13 -2.71
N SER A 259 22.39 -36.85 -3.84
CA SER A 259 23.56 -37.39 -4.56
C SER A 259 24.39 -36.27 -5.17
N LEU A 260 23.74 -35.29 -5.84
CA LEU A 260 24.41 -34.12 -6.40
C LEU A 260 25.07 -33.27 -5.31
N MET A 261 24.40 -33.05 -4.17
CA MET A 261 24.99 -32.37 -3.02
C MET A 261 26.25 -33.09 -2.51
N TRP A 262 26.20 -34.43 -2.41
CA TRP A 262 27.34 -35.22 -1.95
C TRP A 262 28.51 -35.20 -2.92
N GLN A 263 28.24 -35.22 -4.23
CA GLN A 263 29.27 -35.07 -5.25
C GLN A 263 29.93 -33.70 -5.17
N LEU A 264 29.14 -32.62 -5.09
CA LEU A 264 29.68 -31.28 -4.92
C LEU A 264 30.52 -31.18 -3.65
N TYR A 265 30.01 -31.68 -2.52
CA TYR A 265 30.73 -31.73 -1.26
C TYR A 265 32.10 -32.40 -1.41
N LYS A 266 32.16 -33.58 -2.05
CA LYS A 266 33.42 -34.31 -2.31
C LYS A 266 34.43 -33.51 -3.12
N VAL A 267 33.97 -32.74 -4.11
CA VAL A 267 34.85 -31.90 -4.94
C VAL A 267 35.41 -30.73 -4.14
N LEU A 268 34.63 -30.18 -3.19
CA LEU A 268 35.00 -29.03 -2.37
C LEU A 268 35.88 -29.39 -1.15
N VAL A 269 35.76 -30.61 -0.61
CA VAL A 269 36.53 -31.02 0.57
C VAL A 269 38.04 -30.91 0.33
N GLY A 270 38.74 -30.27 1.26
CA GLY A 270 40.20 -30.11 1.24
C GLY A 270 40.71 -29.02 0.29
N ARG A 271 39.85 -28.39 -0.52
CA ARG A 271 40.22 -27.31 -1.45
C ARG A 271 39.69 -25.97 -0.97
N ARG A 272 40.46 -24.91 -1.16
CA ARG A 272 40.04 -23.54 -0.89
C ARG A 272 39.17 -23.05 -2.04
N TYR A 273 37.89 -22.83 -1.80
CA TYR A 273 36.94 -22.49 -2.87
C TYR A 273 36.32 -21.11 -2.74
N LEU A 274 35.94 -20.54 -3.89
CA LEU A 274 35.03 -19.40 -4.01
C LEU A 274 33.78 -19.84 -4.79
N ILE A 275 32.62 -19.81 -4.14
CA ILE A 275 31.34 -20.08 -4.80
C ILE A 275 30.53 -18.80 -4.86
N VAL A 276 29.99 -18.46 -6.04
CA VAL A 276 29.02 -17.37 -6.20
C VAL A 276 27.62 -17.96 -6.38
N LEU A 277 26.69 -17.55 -5.52
CA LEU A 277 25.26 -17.86 -5.64
C LEU A 277 24.49 -16.58 -5.93
N ASP A 278 24.08 -16.41 -7.18
CA ASP A 278 23.43 -15.19 -7.65
C ASP A 278 21.90 -15.27 -7.50
N ASP A 279 21.28 -14.20 -7.00
CA ASP A 279 19.85 -13.95 -6.82
C ASP A 279 19.14 -14.96 -5.88
N ILE A 280 19.62 -15.14 -4.64
CA ILE A 280 18.92 -15.96 -3.63
C ILE A 280 17.63 -15.28 -3.17
N TRP A 281 16.50 -15.99 -3.28
CA TRP A 281 15.16 -15.46 -3.01
C TRP A 281 14.64 -15.71 -1.59
N SER A 282 15.06 -16.80 -0.92
CA SER A 282 14.47 -17.20 0.36
C SER A 282 15.47 -17.86 1.33
N VAL A 283 15.11 -17.87 2.61
CA VAL A 283 15.89 -18.50 3.69
C VAL A 283 15.91 -20.02 3.54
N GLU A 284 14.80 -20.62 3.09
CA GLU A 284 14.67 -22.06 2.90
C GLU A 284 15.60 -22.56 1.78
N ALA A 285 15.70 -21.81 0.68
CA ALA A 285 16.62 -22.12 -0.40
C ALA A 285 18.07 -22.13 0.11
N TRP A 286 18.43 -21.12 0.90
CA TRP A 286 19.74 -21.05 1.54
C TRP A 286 20.00 -22.23 2.49
N ASP A 287 19.05 -22.58 3.35
CA ASP A 287 19.18 -23.65 4.33
C ASP A 287 19.42 -25.03 3.71
N ILE A 288 18.95 -25.23 2.49
CA ILE A 288 19.20 -26.44 1.68
C ILE A 288 20.57 -26.35 1.03
N LEU A 289 20.87 -25.26 0.30
CA LEU A 289 22.12 -25.10 -0.45
C LEU A 289 23.36 -25.16 0.46
N ARG A 290 23.30 -24.53 1.63
CA ARG A 290 24.45 -24.41 2.55
C ARG A 290 25.02 -25.76 3.00
N ARG A 291 24.20 -26.83 2.95
CA ARG A 291 24.59 -28.19 3.39
C ARG A 291 25.63 -28.83 2.47
N ALA A 292 25.78 -28.34 1.24
CA ALA A 292 26.75 -28.86 0.29
C ALA A 292 28.16 -28.26 0.46
N PHE A 293 28.33 -27.22 1.31
CA PHE A 293 29.59 -26.47 1.43
C PHE A 293 30.39 -26.89 2.69
N PRO A 294 31.52 -27.62 2.54
CA PRO A 294 32.34 -28.06 3.66
C PRO A 294 33.19 -26.93 4.27
N SER A 295 33.17 -26.80 5.60
CA SER A 295 34.10 -25.94 6.33
C SER A 295 35.38 -26.70 6.68
N ASN A 296 36.47 -26.42 5.95
CA ASN A 296 37.75 -27.12 6.09
C ASN A 296 38.83 -26.30 6.81
N GLY A 297 38.49 -25.12 7.35
CA GLY A 297 39.48 -24.26 8.00
C GLY A 297 40.54 -23.68 7.04
N ASN A 298 40.23 -23.58 5.74
CA ASN A 298 41.13 -23.14 4.68
C ASN A 298 40.78 -21.77 4.07
N GLY A 299 39.88 -21.02 4.72
CA GLY A 299 39.47 -19.68 4.28
C GLY A 299 38.64 -19.67 2.99
N SER A 300 37.81 -20.70 2.79
CA SER A 300 36.84 -20.75 1.69
C SER A 300 35.76 -19.67 1.85
N ARG A 301 35.20 -19.21 0.72
CA ARG A 301 34.24 -18.10 0.68
C ARG A 301 33.04 -18.46 -0.19
N VAL A 302 31.86 -18.00 0.22
CA VAL A 302 30.65 -18.03 -0.61
C VAL A 302 30.09 -16.62 -0.71
N LEU A 303 30.06 -16.08 -1.93
CA LEU A 303 29.51 -14.77 -2.24
C LEU A 303 28.07 -14.93 -2.73
N ILE A 304 27.16 -14.16 -2.17
CA ILE A 304 25.73 -14.28 -2.41
C ILE A 304 25.20 -12.93 -2.87
N THR A 305 24.34 -12.92 -3.88
CA THR A 305 23.55 -11.74 -4.21
C THR A 305 22.09 -12.00 -3.87
N THR A 306 21.40 -10.99 -3.32
CA THR A 306 19.96 -11.09 -3.02
C THR A 306 19.29 -9.73 -3.11
N ARG A 307 17.98 -9.73 -3.35
CA ARG A 307 17.13 -8.52 -3.26
C ARG A 307 16.56 -8.32 -1.87
N ASN A 308 16.55 -9.39 -1.06
CA ASN A 308 15.91 -9.44 0.23
C ASN A 308 16.95 -9.22 1.35
N GLY A 309 16.79 -8.11 2.08
CA GLY A 309 17.70 -7.75 3.18
C GLY A 309 17.66 -8.73 4.34
N ASP A 310 16.52 -9.39 4.57
CA ASP A 310 16.38 -10.35 5.67
C ASP A 310 17.02 -11.68 5.32
N VAL A 311 16.94 -12.10 4.05
CA VAL A 311 17.73 -13.23 3.55
C VAL A 311 19.22 -12.95 3.75
N ALA A 312 19.71 -11.76 3.39
CA ALA A 312 21.11 -11.38 3.61
C ALA A 312 21.50 -11.43 5.11
N ARG A 313 20.68 -10.84 5.99
CA ARG A 313 20.92 -10.80 7.45
C ARG A 313 20.84 -12.16 8.11
N TYR A 314 19.97 -13.04 7.62
CA TYR A 314 19.88 -14.41 8.08
C TYR A 314 21.14 -15.20 7.70
N ILE A 315 21.68 -14.96 6.50
CA ILE A 315 22.84 -15.67 5.98
C ILE A 315 24.13 -15.25 6.69
N THR A 316 24.37 -13.94 6.84
CA THR A 316 25.67 -13.43 7.29
C THR A 316 25.60 -12.03 7.88
N PRO A 317 26.46 -11.70 8.87
CA PRO A 317 26.68 -10.32 9.29
C PRO A 317 27.49 -9.50 8.26
N SER A 318 28.20 -10.15 7.33
CA SER A 318 29.04 -9.49 6.32
C SER A 318 28.21 -9.09 5.08
N ILE A 319 27.42 -8.03 5.23
CA ILE A 319 26.51 -7.53 4.19
C ILE A 319 27.04 -6.22 3.58
N LEU A 320 27.01 -6.16 2.26
CA LEU A 320 27.08 -4.92 1.49
C LEU A 320 25.68 -4.56 1.01
N GLU A 321 25.11 -3.48 1.54
CA GLU A 321 23.87 -2.91 1.03
C GLU A 321 24.20 -1.93 -0.10
N MET A 322 23.82 -2.27 -1.34
CA MET A 322 23.95 -1.42 -2.50
C MET A 322 22.85 -0.37 -2.53
N LEU A 323 23.26 0.89 -2.56
CA LEU A 323 22.40 2.06 -2.71
C LEU A 323 22.27 2.46 -4.18
N PRO A 324 21.26 3.25 -4.55
CA PRO A 324 21.21 3.90 -5.87
C PRO A 324 22.45 4.78 -6.09
N LEU A 325 22.88 4.88 -7.35
CA LEU A 325 23.98 5.77 -7.74
C LEU A 325 23.65 7.22 -7.39
N THR A 326 24.68 7.97 -7.01
CA THR A 326 24.59 9.43 -6.90
C THR A 326 24.28 10.04 -8.27
N TYR A 327 23.83 11.29 -8.30
CA TYR A 327 23.57 11.99 -9.55
C TYR A 327 24.81 12.03 -10.46
N GLU A 328 25.97 12.25 -9.87
CA GLU A 328 27.28 12.36 -10.52
C GLU A 328 27.70 11.02 -11.12
N GLU A 329 27.54 9.93 -10.37
CA GLU A 329 27.80 8.57 -10.85
C GLU A 329 26.80 8.16 -11.94
N SER A 330 25.53 8.53 -11.78
CA SER A 330 24.48 8.27 -12.77
C SER A 330 24.75 8.99 -14.09
N TRP A 331 25.21 10.24 -13.99
CA TRP A 331 25.65 11.03 -15.14
C TRP A 331 26.87 10.41 -15.81
N GLY A 332 27.88 10.00 -15.03
CA GLY A 332 29.06 9.29 -15.54
C GLY A 332 28.71 7.96 -16.23
N LEU A 333 27.75 7.22 -15.69
CA LEU A 333 27.27 5.97 -16.29
C LEU A 333 26.53 6.23 -17.60
N LEU A 334 25.71 7.28 -17.68
CA LEU A 334 25.05 7.67 -18.92
C LEU A 334 26.09 8.08 -19.99
N GLN A 335 27.08 8.89 -19.62
CA GLN A 335 28.13 9.35 -20.53
C GLN A 335 28.94 8.18 -21.09
N SER A 336 29.39 7.28 -20.23
CA SER A 336 30.14 6.09 -20.65
C SER A 336 29.30 5.15 -21.51
N SER A 337 27.99 5.05 -21.26
CA SER A 337 27.09 4.19 -22.05
C SER A 337 26.73 4.77 -23.42
N LEU A 338 26.83 6.10 -23.63
CA LEU A 338 26.53 6.76 -24.90
C LEU A 338 27.75 6.95 -25.81
N GLY A 339 28.96 6.90 -25.25
CA GLY A 339 30.21 7.24 -25.93
C GLY A 339 30.54 8.74 -25.87
N GLU A 340 31.84 9.08 -25.81
CA GLU A 340 32.32 10.46 -25.58
C GLU A 340 31.88 11.46 -26.65
N GLU A 341 31.56 11.02 -27.87
CA GLU A 341 31.22 11.87 -29.01
C GLU A 341 29.75 12.33 -29.06
N VAL A 342 28.82 11.74 -28.29
CA VAL A 342 27.37 11.98 -28.47
C VAL A 342 26.86 13.24 -27.74
N LEU A 343 27.53 13.70 -26.67
CA LEU A 343 27.05 14.78 -25.78
C LEU A 343 27.72 16.16 -26.02
N ILE A 344 28.01 16.51 -27.27
CA ILE A 344 28.75 17.74 -27.63
C ILE A 344 27.88 19.01 -27.51
N SER A 345 26.55 18.91 -27.65
CA SER A 345 25.65 20.08 -27.65
C SER A 345 25.15 20.46 -26.25
N ARG A 346 25.33 21.74 -25.85
CA ARG A 346 24.78 22.30 -24.59
C ARG A 346 23.28 22.08 -24.42
N ARG A 347 22.50 22.05 -25.51
CA ARG A 347 21.05 21.79 -25.46
C ARG A 347 20.73 20.31 -25.17
N LEU A 348 21.51 19.39 -25.71
CA LEU A 348 21.37 17.96 -25.43
C LEU A 348 21.80 17.62 -24.00
N VAL A 349 22.91 18.19 -23.52
CA VAL A 349 23.37 18.01 -22.14
C VAL A 349 22.28 18.41 -21.13
N LYS A 350 21.58 19.53 -21.37
CA LYS A 350 20.48 19.96 -20.49
C LYS A 350 19.33 18.95 -20.43
N ILE A 351 18.93 18.36 -21.56
CA ILE A 351 17.87 17.33 -21.55
C ILE A 351 18.38 16.02 -20.97
N ALA A 352 19.60 15.61 -21.33
CA ALA A 352 20.21 14.39 -20.82
C ALA A 352 20.33 14.41 -19.29
N LYS A 353 20.70 15.56 -18.70
CA LYS A 353 20.71 15.75 -17.25
C LYS A 353 19.34 15.53 -16.61
N LYS A 354 18.27 16.08 -17.22
CA LYS A 354 16.90 15.82 -16.76
C LYS A 354 16.53 14.35 -16.89
N VAL A 355 16.92 13.69 -17.98
CA VAL A 355 16.68 12.25 -18.17
C VAL A 355 17.38 11.42 -17.08
N VAL A 356 18.60 11.78 -16.69
CA VAL A 356 19.31 11.12 -15.57
C VAL A 356 18.59 11.33 -14.23
N GLU A 357 18.05 12.52 -13.97
CA GLU A 357 17.25 12.78 -12.78
C GLU A 357 16.07 11.79 -12.67
N TYR A 358 15.38 11.52 -13.78
CA TYR A 358 14.28 10.54 -13.85
C TYR A 358 14.73 9.06 -13.75
N CYS A 359 16.04 8.77 -13.79
CA CYS A 359 16.55 7.42 -13.58
C CYS A 359 16.81 7.07 -12.11
N HIS A 360 16.81 8.09 -11.23
CA HIS A 360 16.99 7.97 -9.77
C HIS A 360 18.13 7.04 -9.34
N GLY A 361 19.25 7.09 -10.07
CA GLY A 361 20.43 6.29 -9.71
C GLY A 361 20.33 4.79 -9.96
N VAL A 362 19.32 4.29 -10.68
CA VAL A 362 19.23 2.86 -11.01
C VAL A 362 20.07 2.56 -12.26
N PRO A 363 21.19 1.81 -12.15
CA PRO A 363 22.11 1.57 -13.27
C PRO A 363 21.43 0.95 -14.50
N LEU A 364 20.55 -0.04 -14.28
CA LEU A 364 19.84 -0.71 -15.37
C LEU A 364 18.92 0.25 -16.15
N ALA A 365 18.26 1.17 -15.46
CA ALA A 365 17.39 2.17 -16.10
C ALA A 365 18.22 3.14 -16.96
N ILE A 366 19.36 3.61 -16.42
CA ILE A 366 20.29 4.49 -17.10
C ILE A 366 20.83 3.83 -18.37
N HIS A 367 21.26 2.57 -18.28
CA HIS A 367 21.82 1.83 -19.40
C HIS A 367 20.78 1.57 -20.49
N ALA A 368 19.56 1.16 -20.13
CA ALA A 368 18.48 0.94 -21.10
C ALA A 368 18.11 2.22 -21.87
N ILE A 369 18.11 3.37 -21.18
CA ILE A 369 17.90 4.67 -21.82
C ILE A 369 19.08 5.06 -22.71
N ALA A 370 20.31 4.82 -22.25
CA ALA A 370 21.52 5.08 -23.02
C ALA A 370 21.56 4.26 -24.32
N GLU A 371 21.32 2.96 -24.24
CA GLU A 371 21.30 2.05 -25.38
C GLU A 371 20.31 2.51 -26.45
N ARG A 372 19.10 2.89 -26.03
CA ARG A 372 18.04 3.37 -26.91
C ARG A 372 18.33 4.75 -27.53
N LEU A 373 19.19 5.55 -26.91
CA LEU A 373 19.59 6.88 -27.40
C LEU A 373 21.00 6.89 -28.02
N SER A 374 21.69 5.75 -28.00
CA SER A 374 23.03 5.58 -28.57
C SER A 374 23.03 5.94 -30.05
N GLY A 375 24.09 6.61 -30.51
CA GLY A 375 24.21 7.09 -31.89
C GLY A 375 23.24 8.22 -32.30
N THR A 376 22.43 8.75 -31.37
CA THR A 376 21.43 9.79 -31.70
C THR A 376 21.75 11.17 -31.10
N ILE A 377 22.08 12.12 -31.99
CA ILE A 377 22.27 13.55 -31.67
C ILE A 377 20.98 14.41 -31.80
N SER A 378 19.82 13.77 -31.96
CA SER A 378 18.55 14.46 -32.24
C SER A 378 17.87 14.96 -30.97
N TYR A 379 17.86 16.28 -30.77
CA TYR A 379 17.15 16.93 -29.67
C TYR A 379 15.66 16.54 -29.59
N LYS A 380 15.00 16.31 -30.73
CA LYS A 380 13.58 15.93 -30.78
C LYS A 380 13.36 14.55 -30.17
N GLN A 381 14.28 13.60 -30.38
CA GLN A 381 14.18 12.26 -29.83
C GLN A 381 14.46 12.25 -28.32
N TRP A 382 15.45 13.01 -27.86
CA TRP A 382 15.72 13.24 -26.43
C TRP A 382 14.55 13.91 -25.72
N LYS A 383 13.94 14.94 -26.34
CA LYS A 383 12.74 15.59 -25.80
C LYS A 383 11.53 14.65 -25.77
N ARG A 384 11.38 13.79 -26.78
CA ARG A 384 10.34 12.75 -26.81
C ARG A 384 10.58 11.71 -25.71
N MET A 385 11.82 11.29 -25.48
CA MET A 385 12.15 10.37 -24.39
C MET A 385 11.82 10.98 -23.03
N LEU A 386 12.26 12.22 -22.79
CA LEU A 386 11.93 12.93 -21.56
C LEU A 386 10.41 13.04 -21.36
N TYR A 387 9.66 13.34 -22.43
CA TYR A 387 8.20 13.36 -22.40
C TYR A 387 7.58 11.98 -22.08
N LEU A 388 8.14 10.89 -22.60
CA LEU A 388 7.68 9.52 -22.31
C LEU A 388 8.01 9.09 -20.87
N LEU A 389 9.16 9.49 -20.33
CA LEU A 389 9.53 9.26 -18.93
C LEU A 389 8.64 10.05 -17.97
N GLN A 390 8.29 11.29 -18.34
CA GLN A 390 7.34 12.11 -17.58
C GLN A 390 5.95 11.46 -17.52
N ARG A 391 5.52 10.78 -18.59
CA ARG A 391 4.20 10.15 -18.71
C ARG A 391 4.13 8.67 -18.35
N ASN A 392 5.24 8.05 -17.92
CA ASN A 392 5.30 6.59 -17.70
C ASN A 392 4.77 5.81 -18.92
N GLU A 393 5.27 6.14 -20.12
CA GLU A 393 4.92 5.45 -21.37
C GLU A 393 6.13 4.71 -22.01
N THR A 394 7.32 4.71 -21.37
CA THR A 394 8.38 3.66 -21.52
C THR A 394 9.62 3.97 -20.65
N PRO A 395 9.95 3.10 -19.66
CA PRO A 395 10.97 2.01 -19.74
C PRO A 395 10.38 0.59 -19.58
N GLU A 396 9.20 0.38 -20.13
CA GLU A 396 8.19 -0.57 -19.62
C GLU A 396 8.17 -1.94 -20.31
N LYS A 397 9.29 -2.34 -20.94
CA LYS A 397 9.50 -3.76 -21.32
C LYS A 397 10.75 -4.38 -20.71
N LEU A 398 11.73 -3.57 -20.31
CA LEU A 398 12.98 -4.04 -19.70
C LEU A 398 12.92 -4.06 -18.17
N VAL A 399 12.22 -3.08 -17.57
CA VAL A 399 12.05 -2.93 -16.11
C VAL A 399 10.88 -3.77 -15.60
N ASP A 400 9.87 -4.05 -16.44
CA ASP A 400 8.71 -4.89 -16.10
C ASP A 400 9.07 -6.34 -15.80
N ASN A 401 10.04 -6.93 -16.50
CA ASN A 401 10.51 -8.27 -16.14
C ASN A 401 11.27 -8.29 -14.82
N SER A 402 11.84 -7.17 -14.37
CA SER A 402 12.63 -7.11 -13.13
C SER A 402 11.80 -6.75 -11.89
N PHE A 403 10.84 -5.83 -12.02
CA PHE A 403 9.99 -5.35 -10.92
C PHE A 403 8.53 -5.84 -11.00
N GLY A 404 8.03 -6.18 -12.19
CA GLY A 404 6.72 -6.81 -12.36
C GLY A 404 6.68 -8.19 -11.68
N LEU A 405 7.78 -8.94 -11.73
CA LEU A 405 7.93 -10.17 -10.93
C LEU A 405 7.79 -9.91 -9.43
N SER A 406 8.31 -8.79 -8.92
CA SER A 406 8.17 -8.42 -7.51
C SER A 406 6.72 -8.10 -7.11
N TYR A 407 5.90 -7.60 -8.04
CA TYR A 407 4.46 -7.40 -7.84
C TYR A 407 3.68 -8.73 -7.98
N GLU A 408 4.02 -9.57 -8.95
CA GLU A 408 3.40 -10.89 -9.14
C GLU A 408 3.67 -11.83 -7.95
N ASP A 409 4.81 -11.67 -7.28
CA ASP A 409 5.20 -12.40 -6.07
C ASP A 409 4.60 -11.86 -4.77
N LEU A 410 3.86 -10.75 -4.82
CA LEU A 410 3.15 -10.26 -3.65
C LEU A 410 2.02 -11.22 -3.28
N PRO A 411 1.87 -11.58 -1.99
CA PRO A 411 0.66 -12.19 -1.47
C PRO A 411 -0.58 -11.42 -1.93
N TYR A 412 -1.65 -12.14 -2.24
CA TYR A 412 -2.85 -11.56 -2.83
C TYR A 412 -3.46 -10.43 -1.98
N GLN A 413 -3.25 -10.47 -0.66
CA GLN A 413 -3.71 -9.43 0.28
C GLN A 413 -2.91 -8.12 0.17
N LEU A 414 -1.65 -8.18 -0.28
CA LEU A 414 -0.75 -7.03 -0.35
C LEU A 414 -0.84 -6.28 -1.67
N GLN A 415 -1.22 -6.95 -2.76
CA GLN A 415 -1.33 -6.32 -4.08
C GLN A 415 -2.25 -5.09 -4.05
N PRO A 416 -3.50 -5.15 -3.52
CA PRO A 416 -4.33 -3.95 -3.41
C PRO A 416 -3.69 -2.85 -2.56
N CYS A 417 -3.00 -3.22 -1.47
CA CYS A 417 -2.34 -2.27 -0.56
C CYS A 417 -1.23 -1.52 -1.27
N PHE A 418 -0.41 -2.24 -2.04
CA PHE A 418 0.64 -1.67 -2.87
C PHE A 418 0.08 -0.77 -3.98
N LEU A 419 -0.89 -1.25 -4.77
CA LEU A 419 -1.51 -0.45 -5.83
C LEU A 419 -2.10 0.85 -5.30
N TYR A 420 -2.72 0.82 -4.12
CA TYR A 420 -3.34 1.99 -3.50
C TYR A 420 -2.33 3.11 -3.19
N LEU A 421 -1.06 2.79 -2.97
CA LEU A 421 -0.02 3.81 -2.78
C LEU A 421 0.19 4.66 -4.05
N GLY A 422 -0.11 4.13 -5.23
CA GLY A 422 -0.08 4.89 -6.49
C GLY A 422 -1.12 6.02 -6.54
N CYS A 423 -2.14 6.03 -5.68
CA CYS A 423 -3.12 7.11 -5.60
C CYS A 423 -2.53 8.42 -5.07
N PHE A 424 -1.46 8.32 -4.28
CA PHE A 424 -0.80 9.49 -3.70
C PHE A 424 0.06 10.18 -4.77
N PRO A 425 0.16 11.52 -4.75
CA PRO A 425 1.12 12.27 -5.56
C PRO A 425 2.55 11.73 -5.49
N ARG A 426 3.30 11.90 -6.58
CA ARG A 426 4.71 11.50 -6.69
C ARG A 426 5.56 12.20 -5.63
N ASP A 427 6.59 11.51 -5.16
CA ASP A 427 7.50 11.95 -4.10
C ASP A 427 6.82 12.43 -2.78
N GLN A 428 5.52 12.18 -2.59
CA GLN A 428 4.83 12.61 -1.39
C GLN A 428 5.20 11.71 -0.21
N VAL A 429 5.69 12.33 0.87
CA VAL A 429 5.82 11.65 2.17
C VAL A 429 4.42 11.36 2.72
N ILE A 430 4.09 10.08 2.87
CA ILE A 430 2.79 9.59 3.29
C ILE A 430 2.80 9.35 4.81
N PRO A 431 1.92 10.02 5.58
CA PRO A 431 1.69 9.66 6.98
C PRO A 431 1.07 8.27 7.08
N VAL A 432 1.75 7.35 7.75
CA VAL A 432 1.38 5.94 7.78
C VAL A 432 0.04 5.70 8.48
N GLU A 433 -0.28 6.48 9.51
CA GLU A 433 -1.61 6.44 10.14
C GLU A 433 -2.73 6.73 9.14
N LYS A 434 -2.54 7.70 8.23
CA LYS A 434 -3.54 8.03 7.20
C LYS A 434 -3.72 6.84 6.25
N LEU A 435 -2.62 6.22 5.84
CA LEU A 435 -2.63 5.07 4.95
C LEU A 435 -3.41 3.88 5.56
N TYR A 436 -3.18 3.59 6.85
CA TYR A 436 -3.91 2.52 7.55
C TYR A 436 -5.41 2.77 7.59
N LEU A 437 -5.84 3.99 7.90
CA LEU A 437 -7.26 4.34 7.92
C LEU A 437 -7.90 4.17 6.54
N LEU A 438 -7.19 4.56 5.47
CA LEU A 438 -7.66 4.37 4.11
C LEU A 438 -7.78 2.88 3.77
N TRP A 439 -6.75 2.05 4.01
CA TRP A 439 -6.82 0.61 3.73
C TRP A 439 -7.95 -0.11 4.50
N VAL A 440 -8.21 0.27 5.75
CA VAL A 440 -9.34 -0.25 6.53
C VAL A 440 -10.68 0.22 5.96
N ALA A 441 -10.80 1.50 5.60
CA ALA A 441 -12.02 2.07 5.03
C ALA A 441 -12.39 1.44 3.67
N GLU A 442 -11.37 1.14 2.86
CA GLU A 442 -11.48 0.42 1.57
C GLU A 442 -11.77 -1.08 1.74
N ARG A 443 -11.76 -1.59 2.98
CA ARG A 443 -11.91 -3.02 3.32
C ARG A 443 -10.85 -3.92 2.69
N MET A 444 -9.66 -3.37 2.43
CA MET A 444 -8.49 -4.12 2.00
C MET A 444 -7.80 -4.81 3.17
N THR A 445 -7.93 -4.25 4.37
CA THR A 445 -7.42 -4.79 5.62
C THR A 445 -8.51 -4.78 6.69
N GLU A 446 -8.54 -5.79 7.55
CA GLU A 446 -9.57 -5.92 8.60
C GLU A 446 -9.38 -4.92 9.75
N SER A 447 -8.13 -4.54 10.04
CA SER A 447 -7.77 -3.68 11.16
C SER A 447 -6.49 -2.90 10.87
N ILE A 448 -6.22 -1.89 11.70
CA ILE A 448 -4.98 -1.09 11.63
C ILE A 448 -3.75 -1.97 11.90
N GLN A 449 -3.86 -2.99 12.77
CA GLN A 449 -2.75 -3.89 13.07
C GLN A 449 -2.40 -4.77 11.87
N VAL A 450 -3.41 -5.21 11.10
CA VAL A 450 -3.18 -5.93 9.84
C VAL A 450 -2.56 -5.00 8.81
N ALA A 451 -3.05 -3.76 8.69
CA ALA A 451 -2.47 -2.74 7.82
C ALA A 451 -1.00 -2.44 8.17
N GLU A 452 -0.66 -2.39 9.46
CA GLU A 452 0.72 -2.22 9.94
C GLU A 452 1.63 -3.35 9.47
N ARG A 453 1.19 -4.61 9.61
CA ARG A 453 1.93 -5.78 9.09
C ARG A 453 2.07 -5.74 7.57
N CYS A 454 1.01 -5.38 6.85
CA CYS A 454 1.06 -5.25 5.40
C CYS A 454 2.09 -4.22 4.95
N LEU A 455 2.15 -3.06 5.60
CA LEU A 455 3.15 -2.04 5.27
C LEU A 455 4.58 -2.50 5.59
N ILE A 456 4.79 -3.14 6.74
CA ILE A 456 6.09 -3.69 7.12
C ILE A 456 6.57 -4.67 6.04
N GLU A 457 5.72 -5.58 5.57
CA GLU A 457 6.10 -6.52 4.52
C GLU A 457 6.42 -5.82 3.18
N LEU A 458 5.70 -4.77 2.81
CA LEU A 458 6.02 -3.97 1.61
C LEU A 458 7.36 -3.24 1.74
N VAL A 459 7.71 -2.79 2.96
CA VAL A 459 9.00 -2.17 3.27
C VAL A 459 10.14 -3.20 3.23
N ASP A 460 9.94 -4.38 3.81
CA ASP A 460 10.92 -5.46 3.84
C ASP A 460 11.24 -5.97 2.43
N ARG A 461 10.22 -6.00 1.56
CA ARG A 461 10.34 -6.27 0.13
C ARG A 461 10.93 -5.11 -0.69
N ARG A 462 11.30 -4.00 -0.05
CA ARG A 462 11.89 -2.79 -0.65
C ARG A 462 11.02 -2.15 -1.74
N LEU A 463 9.71 -2.35 -1.65
CA LEU A 463 8.72 -1.70 -2.52
C LEU A 463 8.33 -0.31 -1.99
N VAL A 464 8.47 -0.10 -0.68
CA VAL A 464 8.15 1.14 0.02
C VAL A 464 9.33 1.55 0.90
N MET A 465 9.65 2.85 0.90
CA MET A 465 10.73 3.40 1.72
C MET A 465 10.19 3.95 3.04
N VAL A 466 10.96 3.79 4.11
CA VAL A 466 10.69 4.43 5.40
C VAL A 466 11.39 5.77 5.46
N VAL A 467 10.65 6.83 5.80
CA VAL A 467 11.20 8.19 5.92
C VAL A 467 11.47 8.52 7.38
N GLU A 468 10.46 8.34 8.24
CA GLU A 468 10.60 8.57 9.68
C GLU A 468 10.03 7.39 10.48
N LYS A 469 10.69 7.08 11.60
CA LYS A 469 10.18 6.19 12.65
C LYS A 469 9.94 6.99 13.92
N GLU A 470 8.97 6.58 14.71
CA GLU A 470 8.73 7.11 16.05
C GLU A 470 9.87 6.69 16.98
N GLU A 471 10.46 7.65 17.70
CA GLU A 471 11.66 7.43 18.52
C GLU A 471 11.45 6.38 19.62
N VAL A 472 10.30 6.42 20.28
CA VAL A 472 10.00 5.56 21.44
C VAL A 472 9.58 4.15 21.02
N SER A 473 8.70 4.03 20.01
CA SER A 473 8.10 2.75 19.64
C SER A 473 8.82 2.03 18.49
N GLY A 474 9.69 2.75 17.76
CA GLY A 474 10.31 2.27 16.53
C GLY A 474 9.33 2.08 15.36
N ARG A 475 8.04 2.41 15.53
CA ARG A 475 7.01 2.26 14.50
C ARG A 475 7.22 3.26 13.37
N ILE A 476 6.83 2.85 12.16
CA ILE A 476 6.95 3.71 10.98
C ILE A 476 5.93 4.84 11.09
N LYS A 477 6.42 6.09 11.09
CA LYS A 477 5.59 7.29 11.18
C LYS A 477 5.22 7.80 9.78
N THR A 478 6.19 7.79 8.88
CA THR A 478 6.01 8.22 7.49
C THR A 478 6.75 7.28 6.54
N CYS A 479 6.15 7.06 5.37
CA CYS A 479 6.73 6.26 4.29
C CYS A 479 6.68 7.02 2.97
N LEU A 480 7.45 6.55 1.99
CA LEU A 480 7.54 7.13 0.65
C LEU A 480 7.53 6.01 -0.39
N LEU A 481 6.70 6.15 -1.43
CA LEU A 481 6.73 5.26 -2.57
C LEU A 481 7.74 5.80 -3.58
N HIS A 482 8.74 4.99 -3.93
CA HIS A 482 9.72 5.37 -4.94
C HIS A 482 9.03 5.57 -6.31
N ASP A 483 9.45 6.56 -7.09
CA ASP A 483 8.81 6.93 -8.37
C ASP A 483 8.67 5.77 -9.38
N LEU A 484 9.68 4.91 -9.51
CA LEU A 484 9.57 3.68 -10.31
C LEU A 484 8.47 2.73 -9.81
N MET A 485 8.29 2.62 -8.49
CA MET A 485 7.22 1.80 -7.90
C MET A 485 5.87 2.49 -8.07
N HIS A 486 5.83 3.82 -7.99
CA HIS A 486 4.65 4.63 -8.30
C HIS A 486 4.18 4.40 -9.74
N GLY A 487 5.10 4.47 -10.71
CA GLY A 487 4.82 4.17 -12.11
C GLY A 487 4.33 2.73 -12.33
N LEU A 488 4.88 1.76 -11.59
CA LEU A 488 4.37 0.38 -11.59
C LEU A 488 2.93 0.30 -11.05
N CYS A 489 2.63 0.94 -9.92
CA CYS A 489 1.28 0.98 -9.34
C CYS A 489 0.26 1.60 -10.29
N LEU A 490 0.58 2.70 -10.97
CA LEU A 490 -0.32 3.35 -11.92
C LEU A 490 -0.63 2.44 -13.11
N ARG A 491 0.38 1.76 -13.66
CA ARG A 491 0.19 0.85 -14.79
C ARG A 491 -0.59 -0.39 -14.42
N LYS A 492 -0.17 -1.11 -13.37
CA LYS A 492 -0.90 -2.30 -12.87
C LYS A 492 -2.30 -1.93 -12.40
N GLY A 493 -2.46 -0.79 -11.74
CA GLY A 493 -3.75 -0.26 -11.33
C GLY A 493 -4.70 0.03 -12.49
N LYS A 494 -4.17 0.51 -13.63
CA LYS A 494 -4.93 0.72 -14.87
C LYS A 494 -5.24 -0.59 -15.59
N GLU A 495 -4.27 -1.51 -15.70
CA GLU A 495 -4.44 -2.86 -16.27
C GLU A 495 -5.54 -3.63 -15.55
N GLU A 496 -5.57 -3.57 -14.22
CA GLU A 496 -6.56 -4.28 -13.39
C GLU A 496 -7.86 -3.49 -13.16
N GLY A 497 -7.97 -2.27 -13.68
CA GLY A 497 -9.11 -1.38 -13.40
C GLY A 497 -9.30 -1.08 -11.91
N PHE A 498 -8.24 -1.15 -11.11
CA PHE A 498 -8.26 -0.94 -9.67
C PHE A 498 -8.44 0.53 -9.30
N MET A 499 -7.78 1.43 -10.02
CA MET A 499 -7.76 2.86 -9.75
C MET A 499 -7.60 3.68 -11.01
N LYS A 500 -7.99 4.94 -10.94
CA LYS A 500 -7.78 5.93 -11.98
C LYS A 500 -7.23 7.22 -11.40
N VAL A 501 -6.14 7.69 -11.98
CA VAL A 501 -5.61 9.04 -11.81
C VAL A 501 -5.81 9.74 -13.16
N PRO A 502 -6.65 10.77 -13.26
CA PRO A 502 -6.83 11.48 -14.53
C PRO A 502 -5.58 12.32 -14.85
N ASP A 503 -5.11 12.25 -16.09
CA ASP A 503 -3.99 13.07 -16.59
C ASP A 503 -4.50 14.40 -17.17
N SER A 504 -3.67 15.44 -17.13
CA SER A 504 -3.88 16.71 -17.83
C SER A 504 -3.63 16.56 -19.34
N GLY A 505 -4.68 16.42 -20.15
CA GLY A 505 -4.56 16.48 -21.62
C GLY A 505 -5.79 16.00 -22.39
N PRO A 506 -5.96 16.43 -23.66
CA PRO A 506 -7.08 16.03 -24.50
C PRO A 506 -6.83 14.62 -25.06
N GLY A 507 -7.14 13.59 -24.26
CA GLY A 507 -6.97 12.19 -24.62
C GLY A 507 -8.19 11.36 -24.22
N ASN A 508 -8.79 10.68 -25.21
CA ASN A 508 -10.00 9.87 -25.11
C ASN A 508 -10.07 9.00 -23.85
N ILE A 509 -10.96 9.38 -22.93
CA ILE A 509 -11.35 8.58 -21.78
C ILE A 509 -12.39 7.55 -22.22
N GLY A 510 -11.92 6.51 -22.90
CA GLY A 510 -12.66 5.26 -23.10
C GLY A 510 -11.88 4.13 -22.45
N SER A 511 -11.95 4.01 -21.13
CA SER A 511 -11.35 2.88 -20.37
C SER A 511 -12.21 2.61 -19.12
N PRO A 512 -12.27 1.35 -18.63
CA PRO A 512 -13.42 0.77 -17.94
C PRO A 512 -13.72 1.42 -16.57
N LEU A 513 -14.95 1.19 -16.08
CA LEU A 513 -15.44 1.63 -14.78
C LEU A 513 -14.44 1.26 -13.66
N THR A 514 -13.72 2.25 -13.13
CA THR A 514 -12.83 2.07 -11.98
C THR A 514 -13.59 2.42 -10.69
N SER A 515 -13.33 1.68 -9.61
CA SER A 515 -13.99 1.91 -8.32
C SER A 515 -13.28 2.97 -7.47
N LYS A 516 -12.04 3.35 -7.80
CA LYS A 516 -11.24 4.32 -7.06
C LYS A 516 -10.73 5.44 -7.97
N LEU A 517 -10.91 6.67 -7.51
CA LEU A 517 -10.52 7.87 -8.23
C LEU A 517 -9.60 8.71 -7.33
N ALA A 518 -8.39 9.00 -7.80
CA ALA A 518 -7.49 9.95 -7.16
C ALA A 518 -7.29 11.15 -8.08
N ILE A 519 -7.53 12.35 -7.57
CA ILE A 519 -7.55 13.60 -8.34
C ILE A 519 -6.50 14.52 -7.74
N HIS A 520 -5.48 14.84 -8.53
CA HIS A 520 -4.40 15.76 -8.15
C HIS A 520 -4.76 17.15 -8.70
N LEU A 521 -5.29 18.00 -7.83
CA LEU A 521 -5.93 19.27 -8.23
C LEU A 521 -4.97 20.27 -8.89
N ASN A 522 -3.66 20.12 -8.67
CA ASN A 522 -2.63 20.97 -9.25
C ASN A 522 -2.34 20.66 -10.72
N GLU A 523 -2.77 19.51 -11.22
CA GLU A 523 -2.50 19.09 -12.59
C GLU A 523 -3.55 19.59 -13.58
N PHE A 524 -4.69 20.13 -13.12
CA PHE A 524 -5.81 20.51 -13.98
C PHE A 524 -5.91 22.01 -14.23
N GLU A 525 -6.29 22.38 -15.45
CA GLU A 525 -6.66 23.75 -15.82
C GLU A 525 -8.20 23.96 -15.73
N GLU A 526 -8.66 25.22 -15.67
CA GLU A 526 -10.09 25.58 -15.47
C GLU A 526 -11.06 24.96 -16.51
N ASN A 527 -10.56 24.54 -17.68
CA ASN A 527 -11.36 23.99 -18.77
C ASN A 527 -11.29 22.45 -18.91
N ASP A 528 -10.59 21.76 -18.00
CA ASP A 528 -10.48 20.31 -18.05
C ASP A 528 -11.79 19.64 -17.60
N VAL A 529 -12.48 18.99 -18.55
CA VAL A 529 -13.68 18.20 -18.27
C VAL A 529 -13.24 16.87 -17.65
N LEU A 530 -13.13 16.83 -16.32
CA LEU A 530 -12.67 15.63 -15.59
C LEU A 530 -13.52 14.38 -15.87
N LEU A 531 -14.81 14.56 -16.21
CA LEU A 531 -15.79 13.47 -16.30
C LEU A 531 -16.84 13.70 -17.38
N ASN A 532 -16.55 13.31 -18.62
CA ASN A 532 -17.61 13.09 -19.61
C ASN A 532 -18.50 11.90 -19.14
N LYS A 533 -19.78 12.13 -18.84
CA LYS A 533 -20.79 11.10 -18.47
C LYS A 533 -20.99 10.06 -19.60
N PRO A 534 -21.53 8.83 -19.34
CA PRO A 534 -22.19 8.32 -18.13
C PRO A 534 -21.75 6.88 -17.77
N GLN A 535 -20.69 6.67 -16.98
CA GLN A 535 -20.42 5.37 -16.32
C GLN A 535 -19.77 5.56 -14.94
N THR A 536 -20.26 6.52 -14.15
CA THR A 536 -19.67 6.90 -12.85
C THR A 536 -20.38 6.30 -11.64
N THR A 537 -21.40 5.46 -11.83
CA THR A 537 -22.21 4.89 -10.74
C THR A 537 -21.47 3.87 -9.86
N GLY A 538 -20.27 3.42 -10.27
CA GLY A 538 -19.46 2.42 -9.56
C GLY A 538 -18.34 2.99 -8.67
N ILE A 539 -18.17 4.32 -8.59
CA ILE A 539 -17.06 4.91 -7.83
C ILE A 539 -17.32 4.79 -6.31
N ARG A 540 -16.37 4.16 -5.62
CA ARG A 540 -16.38 3.88 -4.18
C ARG A 540 -15.40 4.73 -3.39
N SER A 541 -14.35 5.22 -4.03
CA SER A 541 -13.32 6.04 -3.39
C SER A 541 -12.98 7.26 -4.22
N ILE A 542 -12.93 8.42 -3.58
CA ILE A 542 -12.52 9.68 -4.18
C ILE A 542 -11.53 10.37 -3.24
N LEU A 543 -10.30 10.53 -3.72
CA LEU A 543 -9.23 11.23 -3.01
C LEU A 543 -8.83 12.48 -3.78
N PHE A 544 -8.90 13.64 -3.13
CA PHE A 544 -8.42 14.90 -3.65
C PHE A 544 -7.09 15.26 -2.98
N PHE A 545 -6.10 15.60 -3.79
CA PHE A 545 -4.79 16.03 -3.32
C PHE A 545 -4.47 17.42 -3.87
N ASP A 546 -4.07 18.32 -2.97
CA ASP A 546 -3.64 19.68 -3.27
C ASP A 546 -2.27 19.93 -2.61
N THR A 547 -1.20 19.65 -3.36
CA THR A 547 0.19 19.55 -2.88
C THR A 547 1.00 20.84 -2.93
N GLU A 548 0.45 21.93 -3.49
CA GLU A 548 1.16 23.20 -3.67
C GLU A 548 0.28 24.33 -3.13
N ASN A 549 0.88 25.39 -2.59
CA ASN A 549 0.19 26.67 -2.34
C ASN A 549 -0.18 27.35 -3.68
N SER A 550 -0.65 26.59 -4.67
CA SER A 550 -1.10 27.10 -5.95
C SER A 550 -2.39 27.88 -5.68
N ARG A 551 -2.33 29.21 -5.85
CA ARG A 551 -3.52 30.08 -5.79
C ARG A 551 -4.40 29.90 -7.03
N SER A 552 -4.45 28.70 -7.59
CA SER A 552 -5.25 28.40 -8.76
C SER A 552 -6.73 28.45 -8.33
N LYS A 553 -7.48 29.39 -8.90
CA LYS A 553 -8.90 29.68 -8.59
C LYS A 553 -9.84 28.62 -9.19
N ILE A 554 -9.46 27.35 -9.17
CA ILE A 554 -10.22 26.30 -9.84
C ILE A 554 -11.48 26.01 -9.01
N THR A 555 -12.64 26.42 -9.50
CA THR A 555 -13.94 25.96 -8.98
C THR A 555 -14.10 24.46 -9.18
N TRP A 556 -14.81 23.77 -8.27
CA TRP A 556 -15.13 22.35 -8.47
C TRP A 556 -15.75 22.14 -9.87
N PRO A 557 -15.33 21.11 -10.62
CA PRO A 557 -16.10 20.67 -11.76
C PRO A 557 -17.54 20.42 -11.30
N THR A 558 -18.52 20.79 -12.13
CA THR A 558 -19.93 20.83 -11.73
C THR A 558 -20.44 19.50 -11.18
N GLU A 559 -19.88 18.37 -11.66
CA GLU A 559 -20.16 17.01 -11.24
C GLU A 559 -19.83 16.76 -9.76
N PHE A 560 -18.77 17.38 -9.25
CA PHE A 560 -18.30 17.23 -7.87
C PHE A 560 -19.00 18.17 -6.89
N SER A 561 -19.65 19.24 -7.36
CA SER A 561 -20.35 20.18 -6.48
C SER A 561 -21.59 19.56 -5.81
N GLU A 562 -22.34 18.75 -6.55
CA GLU A 562 -23.58 18.13 -6.07
C GLU A 562 -23.43 16.65 -5.67
N LEU A 563 -22.34 16.01 -6.08
CA LEU A 563 -22.03 14.59 -5.86
C LEU A 563 -23.16 13.61 -6.25
N LYS A 564 -24.05 14.00 -7.17
CA LYS A 564 -25.22 13.18 -7.59
C LYS A 564 -24.81 11.85 -8.23
N SER A 565 -23.67 11.83 -8.92
CA SER A 565 -23.17 10.63 -9.60
C SER A 565 -22.42 9.66 -8.67
N PHE A 566 -22.10 10.08 -7.44
CA PHE A 566 -21.18 9.38 -6.54
C PHE A 566 -21.87 8.78 -5.31
N GLN A 567 -23.16 8.48 -5.41
CA GLN A 567 -23.98 8.06 -4.26
C GLN A 567 -23.51 6.77 -3.59
N ARG A 568 -22.70 5.94 -4.27
CA ARG A 568 -22.08 4.71 -3.74
C ARG A 568 -20.71 4.94 -3.08
N THR A 569 -20.24 6.17 -2.95
CA THR A 569 -18.92 6.48 -2.37
C THR A 569 -18.86 6.10 -0.90
N ARG A 570 -17.78 5.42 -0.52
CA ARG A 570 -17.46 4.98 0.84
C ARG A 570 -16.27 5.73 1.43
N VAL A 571 -15.33 6.14 0.59
CA VAL A 571 -14.14 6.90 0.99
C VAL A 571 -14.15 8.25 0.27
N LEU A 572 -14.19 9.33 1.04
CA LEU A 572 -14.05 10.69 0.53
C LEU A 572 -12.95 11.40 1.33
N GLY A 573 -11.81 11.62 0.69
CA GLY A 573 -10.66 12.28 1.31
C GLY A 573 -10.32 13.58 0.61
N PHE A 574 -10.15 14.65 1.39
CA PHE A 574 -9.54 15.89 0.96
C PHE A 574 -8.22 16.06 1.69
N ASP A 575 -7.13 16.21 0.94
CA ASP A 575 -5.80 16.43 1.47
C ASP A 575 -5.24 17.75 0.94
N GLY A 576 -4.93 18.67 1.86
CA GLY A 576 -4.30 19.96 1.52
C GLY A 576 -5.24 21.05 0.99
N VAL A 577 -6.50 20.71 0.66
CA VAL A 577 -7.45 21.57 -0.08
C VAL A 577 -7.84 22.85 0.66
N ASP A 578 -7.85 23.99 -0.04
CA ASP A 578 -8.35 25.27 0.50
C ASP A 578 -9.84 25.50 0.18
N PHE A 579 -10.72 25.32 1.18
CA PHE A 579 -12.16 25.54 1.02
C PHE A 579 -12.61 26.99 1.16
N ARG A 580 -11.70 27.95 1.43
CA ARG A 580 -12.03 29.37 1.44
C ARG A 580 -12.33 29.87 0.04
N ASP A 581 -11.54 29.39 -0.93
CA ASP A 581 -11.70 29.71 -2.35
C ASP A 581 -12.63 28.70 -3.05
N ARG A 582 -12.58 27.42 -2.64
CA ARG A 582 -13.34 26.32 -3.25
C ARG A 582 -14.40 25.80 -2.29
N LYS A 583 -15.58 26.43 -2.24
CA LYS A 583 -16.69 26.06 -1.32
C LYS A 583 -16.88 24.53 -1.23
N LEU A 584 -17.02 23.99 -0.03
CA LEU A 584 -17.22 22.56 0.18
C LEU A 584 -18.42 22.00 -0.62
N PRO A 585 -18.31 20.83 -1.28
CA PRO A 585 -19.42 20.25 -2.02
C PRO A 585 -20.70 20.07 -1.20
N THR A 586 -21.80 20.61 -1.70
CA THR A 586 -23.10 20.60 -0.99
C THR A 586 -23.72 19.22 -0.90
N GLY A 587 -23.31 18.30 -1.78
CA GLY A 587 -23.80 16.93 -1.85
C GLY A 587 -23.28 15.98 -0.78
N ILE A 588 -22.30 16.37 0.05
CA ILE A 588 -21.61 15.44 0.97
C ILE A 588 -22.58 14.73 1.90
N GLY A 589 -23.54 15.45 2.48
CA GLY A 589 -24.55 14.87 3.38
C GLY A 589 -25.53 13.88 2.71
N LYS A 590 -25.47 13.70 1.39
CA LYS A 590 -26.28 12.75 0.63
C LYS A 590 -25.57 11.42 0.38
N LEU A 591 -24.26 11.32 0.66
CA LEU A 591 -23.47 10.12 0.45
C LEU A 591 -23.80 9.04 1.48
N ALA A 592 -24.89 8.32 1.25
CA ALA A 592 -25.47 7.42 2.25
C ALA A 592 -24.50 6.32 2.71
N TYR A 593 -23.58 5.84 1.87
CA TYR A 593 -22.64 4.75 2.20
C TYR A 593 -21.28 5.22 2.70
N LEU A 594 -21.10 6.51 2.96
CA LEU A 594 -19.80 7.06 3.33
C LEU A 594 -19.34 6.49 4.68
N ARG A 595 -18.12 5.94 4.71
CA ARG A 595 -17.45 5.35 5.88
C ARG A 595 -16.26 6.17 6.34
N TYR A 596 -15.55 6.79 5.42
CA TYR A 596 -14.38 7.61 5.69
C TYR A 596 -14.58 8.99 5.10
N LEU A 597 -14.45 10.00 5.96
CA LEU A 597 -14.43 11.41 5.59
C LEU A 597 -13.21 12.07 6.23
N SER A 598 -12.36 12.71 5.42
CA SER A 598 -11.17 13.39 5.90
C SER A 598 -11.00 14.77 5.29
N PHE A 599 -10.64 15.74 6.13
CA PHE A 599 -10.27 17.10 5.79
C PHE A 599 -8.84 17.41 6.25
N ARG A 600 -7.98 16.38 6.27
CA ARG A 600 -6.63 16.52 6.78
C ARG A 600 -5.85 17.55 5.98
N GLY A 601 -5.15 18.45 6.66
CA GLY A 601 -4.33 19.50 6.01
C GLY A 601 -5.12 20.52 5.18
N CYS A 602 -6.45 20.51 5.25
CA CYS A 602 -7.31 21.46 4.53
C CYS A 602 -7.45 22.80 5.28
N TYR A 603 -7.88 23.85 4.57
CA TYR A 603 -8.43 25.06 5.19
C TYR A 603 -9.97 24.97 5.18
N LEU A 604 -10.59 24.64 6.31
CA LEU A 604 -12.04 24.49 6.43
C LEU A 604 -12.54 25.27 7.67
N LEU A 605 -13.35 26.31 7.44
CA LEU A 605 -13.82 27.21 8.51
C LEU A 605 -15.04 26.68 9.27
N GLU A 606 -15.88 25.88 8.62
CA GLU A 606 -17.10 25.35 9.20
C GLU A 606 -17.37 23.93 8.67
N LEU A 607 -17.73 23.03 9.57
CA LEU A 607 -18.16 21.67 9.23
C LEU A 607 -19.67 21.69 8.91
N PRO A 608 -20.14 21.25 7.72
CA PRO A 608 -21.55 21.38 7.35
C PRO A 608 -22.45 20.41 8.13
N SER A 609 -23.54 20.93 8.70
CA SER A 609 -24.57 20.17 9.44
C SER A 609 -25.15 18.94 8.71
N PRO A 610 -25.28 18.91 7.36
CA PRO A 610 -25.69 17.72 6.62
C PRO A 610 -24.81 16.47 6.83
N ILE A 611 -23.59 16.59 7.35
CA ILE A 611 -22.74 15.43 7.73
C ILE A 611 -23.42 14.56 8.80
N SER A 612 -24.32 15.14 9.60
CA SER A 612 -25.14 14.38 10.56
C SER A 612 -26.02 13.28 9.93
N ASN A 613 -26.25 13.32 8.61
CA ASN A 613 -27.02 12.30 7.90
C ASN A 613 -26.20 11.05 7.55
N LEU A 614 -24.88 11.06 7.73
CA LEU A 614 -23.96 10.00 7.34
C LEU A 614 -23.93 8.86 8.37
N ARG A 615 -24.96 8.02 8.36
CA ARG A 615 -25.18 6.98 9.37
C ARG A 615 -24.17 5.83 9.36
N PHE A 616 -23.42 5.65 8.27
CA PHE A 616 -22.38 4.63 8.14
C PHE A 616 -20.96 5.17 8.34
N LEU A 617 -20.83 6.43 8.73
CA LEU A 617 -19.50 7.02 8.92
C LEU A 617 -18.79 6.32 10.08
N GLU A 618 -17.67 5.67 9.77
CA GLU A 618 -16.82 4.93 10.71
C GLU A 618 -15.60 5.77 11.11
N MET A 619 -15.15 6.68 10.24
CA MET A 619 -13.95 7.49 10.44
C MET A 619 -14.19 8.94 10.01
N LEU A 620 -13.94 9.87 10.92
CA LEU A 620 -14.00 11.31 10.66
C LEU A 620 -12.68 11.96 11.08
N ASP A 621 -11.91 12.42 10.09
CA ASP A 621 -10.63 13.10 10.33
C ASP A 621 -10.75 14.61 10.04
N LEU A 622 -10.82 15.40 11.11
CA LEU A 622 -10.94 16.85 11.08
C LEU A 622 -9.61 17.56 11.33
N ARG A 623 -8.45 16.89 11.18
CA ARG A 623 -7.12 17.51 11.38
C ARG A 623 -6.76 18.49 10.27
N VAL A 624 -7.47 19.61 10.21
CA VAL A 624 -7.21 20.76 9.33
C VAL A 624 -5.85 21.40 9.64
N ARG A 625 -5.42 22.36 8.83
CA ARG A 625 -4.15 23.08 9.06
C ARG A 625 -4.14 23.75 10.43
N VAL A 626 -2.96 23.81 11.05
CA VAL A 626 -2.76 24.37 12.40
C VAL A 626 -3.19 25.83 12.50
N SER A 627 -3.12 26.60 11.41
CA SER A 627 -3.56 27.99 11.32
C SER A 627 -5.08 28.16 11.18
N CYS A 628 -5.86 27.07 11.11
CA CYS A 628 -7.29 27.09 10.91
C CYS A 628 -8.04 26.74 12.20
N VAL A 629 -9.03 27.56 12.56
CA VAL A 629 -9.98 27.27 13.65
C VAL A 629 -11.32 26.95 13.02
N ILE A 630 -11.71 25.68 13.05
CA ILE A 630 -12.97 25.20 12.48
C ILE A 630 -14.12 25.32 13.49
N THR A 631 -15.29 25.70 13.00
CA THR A 631 -16.55 25.64 13.76
C THR A 631 -17.21 24.28 13.51
N ILE A 632 -17.43 23.52 14.58
CA ILE A 632 -18.02 22.18 14.52
C ILE A 632 -19.44 22.26 15.09
N PRO A 633 -20.49 21.93 14.29
CA PRO A 633 -21.84 21.93 14.81
C PRO A 633 -22.12 20.78 15.78
N ASN A 634 -23.01 20.99 16.76
CA ASN A 634 -23.32 20.01 17.81
C ASN A 634 -24.19 18.81 17.33
N PHE A 635 -23.69 18.03 16.38
CA PHE A 635 -24.36 16.84 15.82
C PHE A 635 -23.57 15.53 15.95
N LEU A 636 -22.31 15.56 16.41
CA LEU A 636 -21.41 14.41 16.37
C LEU A 636 -22.02 13.16 17.02
N TRP A 637 -22.72 13.32 18.15
CA TRP A 637 -23.47 12.26 18.84
C TRP A 637 -24.45 11.46 17.96
N LYS A 638 -24.91 12.00 16.82
CA LYS A 638 -25.78 11.28 15.87
C LYS A 638 -25.04 10.21 15.06
N LEU A 639 -23.71 10.26 15.00
CA LEU A 639 -22.86 9.36 14.22
C LEU A 639 -22.57 8.05 14.99
N SER A 640 -23.60 7.29 15.35
CA SER A 640 -23.51 6.09 16.22
C SER A 640 -22.55 4.97 15.76
N ARG A 641 -22.10 4.98 14.50
CA ARG A 641 -21.13 4.00 13.95
C ARG A 641 -19.70 4.52 13.92
N LEU A 642 -19.47 5.75 14.35
CA LEU A 642 -18.15 6.36 14.33
C LEU A 642 -17.23 5.61 15.28
N ARG A 643 -16.13 5.09 14.74
CA ARG A 643 -15.09 4.34 15.44
C ARG A 643 -13.84 5.18 15.66
N HIS A 644 -13.55 6.10 14.75
CA HIS A 644 -12.38 6.97 14.79
C HIS A 644 -12.80 8.42 14.61
N LEU A 645 -12.48 9.25 15.60
CA LEU A 645 -12.68 10.69 15.54
C LEU A 645 -11.36 11.40 15.82
N TYR A 646 -10.91 12.20 14.86
CA TYR A 646 -9.72 13.04 15.00
C TYR A 646 -10.14 14.50 14.97
N PHE A 647 -10.12 15.16 16.12
CA PHE A 647 -10.33 16.60 16.19
C PHE A 647 -9.12 17.37 15.63
N PRO A 648 -9.31 18.61 15.17
CA PRO A 648 -8.21 19.52 14.89
C PRO A 648 -7.53 19.99 16.17
N LEU A 649 -6.37 20.62 16.03
CA LEU A 649 -5.66 21.21 17.16
C LEU A 649 -6.37 22.45 17.74
N ALA A 650 -7.21 23.13 16.94
CA ALA A 650 -8.00 24.29 17.34
C ALA A 650 -9.38 24.28 16.67
N PHE A 651 -10.44 24.42 17.46
CA PHE A 651 -11.83 24.44 16.99
C PHE A 651 -12.75 25.14 17.99
N ARG A 652 -14.01 25.32 17.63
CA ARG A 652 -15.08 25.82 18.51
C ARG A 652 -16.42 25.15 18.18
N SER A 653 -17.36 25.19 19.11
CA SER A 653 -18.75 24.84 18.84
C SER A 653 -19.47 25.97 18.10
N ASP A 654 -20.51 25.62 17.33
CA ASP A 654 -21.48 26.56 16.78
C ASP A 654 -22.42 27.15 17.83
N THR A 655 -22.54 26.47 18.98
CA THR A 655 -23.33 26.88 20.13
C THR A 655 -22.44 27.35 21.28
N GLU A 656 -23.02 28.06 22.26
CA GLU A 656 -22.34 28.34 23.53
C GLU A 656 -22.18 27.08 24.40
N ASP A 657 -22.93 26.02 24.09
CA ASP A 657 -22.85 24.73 24.76
C ASP A 657 -21.62 23.90 24.32
N LYS A 658 -21.16 23.02 25.21
CA LYS A 658 -20.15 22.01 24.87
C LYS A 658 -20.68 21.01 23.83
N LEU A 659 -19.77 20.54 22.96
CA LEU A 659 -20.06 19.48 21.99
C LEU A 659 -20.37 18.17 22.72
N LYS A 660 -21.46 17.54 22.30
CA LYS A 660 -21.92 16.26 22.84
C LYS A 660 -21.33 15.09 22.05
N LEU A 661 -20.69 14.19 22.77
CA LEU A 661 -20.14 12.92 22.26
C LEU A 661 -20.90 11.71 22.82
N ALA A 662 -21.72 11.90 23.86
CA ALA A 662 -22.63 10.87 24.38
C ALA A 662 -23.55 10.35 23.26
N GLY A 663 -23.44 9.05 22.93
CA GLY A 663 -24.14 8.41 21.81
C GLY A 663 -23.20 7.78 20.75
N LEU A 664 -21.90 8.04 20.84
CA LEU A 664 -20.88 7.41 20.00
C LEU A 664 -20.48 6.02 20.53
N GLU A 665 -21.42 5.08 20.51
CA GLU A 665 -21.29 3.73 21.11
C GLU A 665 -20.13 2.89 20.55
N GLU A 666 -19.74 3.14 19.30
CA GLU A 666 -18.70 2.39 18.59
C GLU A 666 -17.32 3.07 18.64
N LEU A 667 -17.19 4.23 19.31
CA LEU A 667 -15.96 5.02 19.26
C LEU A 667 -14.82 4.33 20.01
N ALA A 668 -13.76 4.00 19.28
CA ALA A 668 -12.57 3.31 19.80
C ALA A 668 -11.35 4.24 19.87
N ILE A 669 -11.23 5.17 18.92
CA ILE A 669 -10.13 6.14 18.85
C ILE A 669 -10.69 7.56 18.86
N LEU A 670 -10.26 8.34 19.86
CA LEU A 670 -10.55 9.76 19.97
C LEU A 670 -9.24 10.52 20.11
N LYS A 671 -8.88 11.31 19.10
CA LYS A 671 -7.66 12.14 19.13
C LYS A 671 -7.97 13.62 19.19
N ASN A 672 -7.09 14.35 19.88
CA ASN A 672 -7.14 15.80 20.10
C ASN A 672 -8.40 16.26 20.85
N PHE A 673 -8.87 15.46 21.82
CA PHE A 673 -10.00 15.84 22.67
C PHE A 673 -9.68 17.11 23.47
N ASN A 674 -10.59 18.08 23.44
CA ASN A 674 -10.42 19.34 24.17
C ASN A 674 -11.56 19.50 25.21
N PRO A 675 -11.26 19.42 26.52
CA PRO A 675 -12.26 19.50 27.59
C PRO A 675 -12.92 20.88 27.73
N SER A 676 -12.31 21.94 27.19
CA SER A 676 -12.90 23.28 27.16
C SER A 676 -14.07 23.36 26.17
N ILE A 677 -14.08 22.50 25.14
CA ILE A 677 -15.08 22.50 24.07
C ILE A 677 -16.02 21.30 24.15
N CYS A 678 -15.56 20.16 24.67
CA CYS A 678 -16.34 18.92 24.83
C CYS A 678 -16.51 18.59 26.31
N ASP A 679 -17.64 17.99 26.71
CA ASP A 679 -17.83 17.58 28.12
C ASP A 679 -17.00 16.32 28.43
N PRO A 680 -16.06 16.37 29.40
CA PRO A 680 -15.28 15.20 29.81
C PRO A 680 -16.14 14.01 30.28
N ASN A 681 -17.34 14.27 30.83
CA ASN A 681 -18.23 13.21 31.28
C ASN A 681 -18.78 12.35 30.14
N ASP A 682 -18.79 12.87 28.91
CA ASP A 682 -19.19 12.08 27.74
C ASP A 682 -18.23 10.92 27.50
N LEU A 683 -16.95 11.04 27.90
CA LEU A 683 -15.96 9.97 27.75
C LEU A 683 -16.36 8.70 28.54
N LEU A 684 -17.07 8.86 29.65
CA LEU A 684 -17.57 7.74 30.46
C LEU A 684 -18.70 6.98 29.77
N GLN A 685 -19.32 7.56 28.75
CA GLN A 685 -20.42 6.99 27.97
C GLN A 685 -19.92 6.37 26.64
N LEU A 686 -18.60 6.23 26.47
CA LEU A 686 -17.98 5.63 25.29
C LEU A 686 -17.47 4.22 25.62
N PRO A 687 -18.32 3.18 25.51
CA PRO A 687 -18.03 1.85 26.05
C PRO A 687 -16.91 1.11 25.31
N LYS A 688 -16.46 1.58 24.14
CA LYS A 688 -15.40 0.94 23.35
C LYS A 688 -14.13 1.76 23.23
N LEU A 689 -14.03 2.88 23.97
CA LEU A 689 -12.89 3.79 23.85
C LEU A 689 -11.59 3.10 24.33
N GLN A 690 -10.63 2.97 23.42
CA GLN A 690 -9.34 2.32 23.65
C GLN A 690 -8.16 3.29 23.58
N ILE A 691 -8.26 4.32 22.72
CA ILE A 691 -7.21 5.31 22.50
C ILE A 691 -7.80 6.71 22.69
N LEU A 692 -7.23 7.46 23.64
CA LEU A 692 -7.59 8.85 23.89
C LEU A 692 -6.34 9.73 23.83
N THR A 693 -6.32 10.72 22.94
CA THR A 693 -5.35 11.83 23.06
C THR A 693 -6.07 13.13 23.33
N GLY A 694 -5.66 13.84 24.38
CA GLY A 694 -6.26 15.10 24.80
C GLY A 694 -5.32 16.28 24.65
N ILE A 695 -5.88 17.45 24.36
CA ILE A 695 -5.18 18.74 24.38
C ILE A 695 -5.93 19.61 25.38
N VAL A 696 -5.23 20.01 26.44
CA VAL A 696 -5.83 20.68 27.59
C VAL A 696 -5.03 21.94 27.88
N ASP A 697 -5.71 23.06 28.13
CA ASP A 697 -5.03 24.23 28.67
C ASP A 697 -4.59 23.94 30.13
N GLY A 698 -3.48 24.48 30.58
CA GLY A 698 -2.92 24.25 31.92
C GLY A 698 -3.77 24.76 33.10
N GLY A 699 -5.04 25.06 32.88
CA GLY A 699 -6.02 25.37 33.93
C GLY A 699 -6.40 24.14 34.73
N LYS A 700 -6.55 24.30 36.05
CA LYS A 700 -6.80 23.20 37.00
C LYS A 700 -8.13 22.46 36.77
N LEU A 701 -9.21 23.19 36.47
CA LEU A 701 -10.54 22.60 36.42
C LEU A 701 -10.71 21.57 35.30
N ASP A 702 -10.37 21.94 34.07
CA ASP A 702 -10.54 21.06 32.90
C ASP A 702 -9.57 19.87 32.96
N LEU A 703 -8.35 20.08 33.48
CA LEU A 703 -7.37 19.03 33.65
C LEU A 703 -7.76 18.03 34.75
N ASP A 704 -8.23 18.50 35.91
CA ASP A 704 -8.72 17.61 36.98
C ASP A 704 -9.94 16.80 36.50
N ASN A 705 -10.83 17.42 35.71
CA ASN A 705 -12.02 16.74 35.17
C ASN A 705 -11.66 15.63 34.18
N ILE A 706 -10.75 15.89 33.23
CA ILE A 706 -10.35 14.87 32.26
C ILE A 706 -9.57 13.73 32.93
N ILE A 707 -8.67 14.01 33.88
CA ILE A 707 -7.92 12.99 34.63
C ILE A 707 -8.88 12.09 35.41
N LYS A 708 -9.87 12.68 36.11
CA LYS A 708 -10.91 11.92 36.82
C LYS A 708 -11.70 11.01 35.88
N CYS A 709 -12.02 11.47 34.68
CA CYS A 709 -12.73 10.67 33.69
C CYS A 709 -11.85 9.54 33.15
N MET A 710 -10.59 9.83 32.79
CA MET A 710 -9.62 8.86 32.28
C MET A 710 -9.41 7.68 33.24
N ASN A 711 -9.21 7.96 34.54
CA ASN A 711 -9.03 6.92 35.56
C ASN A 711 -10.25 6.00 35.75
N ARG A 712 -11.43 6.39 35.27
CA ARG A 712 -12.67 5.59 35.37
C ARG A 712 -12.97 4.79 34.10
N ILE A 713 -12.21 4.97 33.03
CA ILE A 713 -12.42 4.26 31.75
C ILE A 713 -11.58 2.98 31.77
N GLY A 714 -12.23 1.84 32.02
CA GLY A 714 -11.53 0.56 32.20
C GLY A 714 -10.90 -0.06 30.95
N LEU A 715 -11.24 0.41 29.74
CA LEU A 715 -10.76 -0.15 28.46
C LEU A 715 -9.66 0.69 27.78
N LEU A 716 -9.22 1.78 28.42
CA LEU A 716 -8.20 2.67 27.87
C LEU A 716 -6.84 1.97 27.82
N GLY A 717 -6.47 1.49 26.63
CA GLY A 717 -5.20 0.80 26.40
C GLY A 717 -4.05 1.74 26.03
N ARG A 718 -4.34 2.95 25.53
CA ARG A 718 -3.36 4.02 25.31
C ARG A 718 -4.00 5.37 25.54
N SER A 719 -3.26 6.24 26.21
CA SER A 719 -3.70 7.60 26.45
C SER A 719 -2.54 8.57 26.42
N SER A 720 -2.79 9.76 25.89
CA SER A 720 -1.82 10.85 26.00
C SER A 720 -2.48 12.19 26.24
N LEU A 721 -1.80 13.07 26.95
CA LEU A 721 -2.23 14.44 27.15
C LEU A 721 -1.14 15.42 26.73
N VAL A 722 -1.52 16.43 25.98
CA VAL A 722 -0.72 17.62 25.72
C VAL A 722 -1.28 18.75 26.57
N VAL A 723 -0.52 19.22 27.55
CA VAL A 723 -0.90 20.34 28.42
C VAL A 723 -0.24 21.62 27.90
N LYS A 724 -1.05 22.53 27.38
CA LYS A 724 -0.58 23.82 26.85
C LYS A 724 -0.48 24.88 27.93
N TYR A 725 0.44 25.82 27.74
CA TYR A 725 0.67 26.96 28.64
C TYR A 725 0.96 26.52 30.07
N PHE A 726 1.68 25.41 30.23
CA PHE A 726 2.02 24.92 31.55
C PHE A 726 3.09 25.83 32.19
N ASP A 727 2.84 26.30 33.41
CA ASP A 727 3.85 26.94 34.25
C ASP A 727 3.72 26.47 35.69
N SER A 728 4.81 26.38 36.44
CA SER A 728 4.84 25.87 37.81
C SER A 728 4.85 26.98 38.88
N TYR A 729 4.61 28.23 38.47
CA TYR A 729 4.79 29.39 39.34
C TYR A 729 3.71 29.48 40.43
N SER A 730 2.47 29.10 40.12
CA SER A 730 1.36 29.13 41.08
C SER A 730 1.19 27.81 41.85
N LYS A 731 0.65 27.89 43.07
CA LYS A 731 0.27 26.70 43.86
C LYS A 731 -0.77 25.84 43.13
N ASP A 732 -1.73 26.48 42.47
CA ASP A 732 -2.76 25.77 41.72
C ASP A 732 -2.17 24.97 40.56
N ARG A 733 -1.20 25.53 39.81
CA ARG A 733 -0.55 24.80 38.72
C ARG A 733 0.42 23.71 39.18
N ARG A 734 1.08 23.89 40.33
CA ARG A 734 1.82 22.80 40.98
C ARG A 734 0.92 21.65 41.41
N ALA A 735 -0.28 21.95 41.90
CA ALA A 735 -1.28 20.92 42.21
C ALA A 735 -1.70 20.16 40.95
N VAL A 736 -1.86 20.83 39.79
CA VAL A 736 -2.20 20.10 38.55
C VAL A 736 -1.06 19.18 38.10
N ALA A 737 0.20 19.58 38.29
CA ALA A 737 1.35 18.71 37.99
C ALA A 737 1.28 17.40 38.78
N VAL A 738 0.93 17.48 40.07
CA VAL A 738 0.69 16.31 40.93
C VAL A 738 -0.48 15.49 40.41
N SER A 739 -1.62 16.12 40.09
CA SER A 739 -2.80 15.42 39.55
C SER A 739 -2.47 14.59 38.30
N VAL A 740 -1.66 15.09 37.35
CA VAL A 740 -1.33 14.30 36.14
C VAL A 740 -0.29 13.22 36.41
N LEU A 741 0.65 13.44 37.34
CA LEU A 741 1.60 12.40 37.76
C LEU A 741 0.90 11.24 38.50
N GLU A 742 -0.20 11.51 39.19
CA GLU A 742 -1.04 10.50 39.87
C GLU A 742 -2.05 9.83 38.92
N CYS A 743 -2.08 10.20 37.63
CA CYS A 743 -3.01 9.62 36.67
C CYS A 743 -2.54 8.24 36.19
N ASN A 744 -3.00 7.18 36.85
CA ASN A 744 -2.68 5.80 36.49
C ASN A 744 -3.10 5.41 35.07
N ALA A 745 -4.11 6.09 34.52
CA ALA A 745 -4.60 5.83 33.18
C ALA A 745 -3.86 6.63 32.09
N LEU A 746 -2.82 7.41 32.40
CA LEU A 746 -2.04 8.23 31.46
C LEU A 746 -0.74 7.53 31.04
N HIS A 747 -0.53 7.30 29.73
CA HIS A 747 0.65 6.58 29.22
C HIS A 747 1.73 7.50 28.64
N ALA A 748 1.36 8.70 28.18
CA ALA A 748 2.29 9.68 27.66
C ALA A 748 1.85 11.10 27.98
N LEU A 749 2.78 11.97 28.33
CA LEU A 749 2.52 13.35 28.70
C LEU A 749 3.47 14.28 27.96
N GLU A 750 2.91 15.35 27.41
CA GLU A 750 3.66 16.42 26.78
C GLU A 750 3.26 17.76 27.42
N LEU A 751 4.24 18.48 27.95
CA LEU A 751 4.04 19.75 28.63
C LEU A 751 4.62 20.86 27.77
N TRP A 752 3.77 21.76 27.28
CA TRP A 752 4.19 22.94 26.51
C TRP A 752 4.20 24.14 27.43
N GLY A 753 5.39 24.57 27.83
CA GLY A 753 5.60 25.81 28.56
C GLY A 753 5.50 27.03 27.64
N THR A 754 5.62 28.22 28.24
CA THR A 754 5.63 29.50 27.49
C THR A 754 6.93 29.71 26.69
N SER A 755 7.98 28.91 26.93
CA SER A 755 9.28 29.00 26.26
C SER A 755 9.99 27.66 25.98
N GLU A 756 9.59 26.55 26.62
CA GLU A 756 10.20 25.22 26.45
C GLU A 756 9.12 24.12 26.42
N SER A 757 9.36 23.03 25.67
CA SER A 757 8.50 21.84 25.62
C SER A 757 9.19 20.63 26.24
N TYR A 758 8.50 19.93 27.14
CA TYR A 758 9.00 18.73 27.81
C TYR A 758 8.16 17.50 27.42
N HIS A 759 8.83 16.40 27.08
CA HIS A 759 8.19 15.11 26.79
C HIS A 759 8.50 14.10 27.89
N LEU A 760 7.45 13.49 28.44
CA LEU A 760 7.52 12.48 29.50
C LEU A 760 6.78 11.22 29.04
N VAL A 761 7.49 10.09 29.00
CA VAL A 761 6.88 8.76 28.87
C VAL A 761 6.68 8.23 30.29
N MET A 762 5.42 7.93 30.64
CA MET A 762 4.99 7.60 32.01
C MET A 762 4.96 6.09 32.25
#